data_AF-A0A0R1R7I9-F1
#
_entry.id   AF-A0A0R1R7I9-F1
#
_cell.length_a   1.000
_cell.length_b   1.000
_cell.length_c   1.000
_cell.angle_alpha   90.00
_cell.angle_beta   90.00
_cell.angle_gamma   90.00
#
_symmetry.space_group_name_H-M   'P 1'
#
loop_
_entity.id
_entity.type
_entity.pdbx_description
1 polymer ?
#
loop_
_entity_poly.entity_id
_entity_poly.type
_entity_poly.pdbx_seq_one_letter_code
_entity_poly.pdbx_strand_id
1 'polypeptide(L)'
;MKDRAYFVLRQFCVWIANVLILVGISIGFPNANRVPLHNINVTVQILSYRLNSSSFNQLFAILLFLVWLSVKRYLSRQTISSRWQLVWANILGAVYAIAFLLGNSFSARNNLTLIWGDSANLAFSVWYGIALFFVLRTFFNLILTLLNKPIKTNQNENSGVNEKKSKYYWLKIFGLMVLIWLPTFVLYFPGVVGWDGFDQINQYFYQPTINHLHFYLTNHHPYLVTLILGFCIKIGMSLFHSFSVGVLINTILESVLMCLSLASLVTVIRNKVGYRPARYLFAFFALFPIFSFWAVTFDKTGYFIATVAFFLAAMLNLTLKPANASQHKLNFLWLGISALSVGLTRNDGFLYVFLALIGCLLMSKKNRLLFIGSLGSAVVLIIIWLKVALPLCGVLPSEPGETLAIPMQQIARVARDNPSSISKQEYKELNKIIKFQELPRAYKPDYYDSVKNKIRWPMWRFKGNYAERSKEFHRQPIVSEKNTFLKNWLSIGLKNKKLYLEAWWAESGHFIFPLNAPNYLIWNGPVTVAYERTSMTKDYKLANGKGVLEPGYNDLLNFMVTWPGISILFNAAFWGFAFLVLATSLIFKKIWGFLPVIFMGVGMFLVPFIGPVDGGLRYYFALMVIVPALFVCSLFSSQIVNDDSSEHK
;
A
#
# COMPACT_ATOMS: atom_id res chain seq x y z
N MET A 1 -33.32 -43.67 21.59
CA MET A 1 -33.03 -43.98 20.15
C MET A 1 -33.00 -42.73 19.26
N LYS A 2 -33.95 -41.78 19.38
CA LYS A 2 -33.98 -40.54 18.58
C LYS A 2 -32.71 -39.67 18.75
N ASP A 3 -32.18 -39.53 19.96
CA ASP A 3 -30.96 -38.72 20.20
C ASP A 3 -29.69 -39.36 19.61
N ARG A 4 -29.62 -40.69 19.60
CA ARG A 4 -28.51 -41.43 18.99
C ARG A 4 -28.56 -41.34 17.47
N ALA A 5 -29.74 -41.45 16.87
CA ALA A 5 -29.94 -41.25 15.42
C ALA A 5 -29.61 -39.81 14.99
N TYR A 6 -30.05 -38.81 15.76
CA TYR A 6 -29.73 -37.40 15.51
C TYR A 6 -28.23 -37.11 15.64
N PHE A 7 -27.57 -37.68 16.65
CA PHE A 7 -26.12 -37.57 16.82
C PHE A 7 -25.36 -38.18 15.64
N VAL A 8 -25.73 -39.40 15.22
CA VAL A 8 -25.10 -40.08 14.07
C VAL A 8 -25.31 -39.29 12.78
N LEU A 9 -26.52 -38.79 12.52
CA LEU A 9 -26.82 -37.96 11.36
C LEU A 9 -25.99 -36.66 11.36
N ARG A 10 -25.87 -36.00 12.50
CA ARG A 10 -25.03 -34.79 12.64
C ARG A 10 -23.56 -35.07 12.36
N GLN A 11 -23.00 -36.17 12.87
CA GLN A 11 -21.61 -36.56 12.61
C GLN A 11 -21.38 -36.89 11.15
N PHE A 12 -22.34 -37.58 10.52
CA PHE A 12 -22.28 -37.89 9.09
C PHE A 12 -22.31 -36.62 8.22
N CYS A 13 -23.19 -35.66 8.52
CA CYS A 13 -23.21 -34.37 7.83
C CYS A 13 -21.90 -33.58 8.00
N VAL A 14 -21.30 -33.59 9.19
CA VAL A 14 -19.99 -32.95 9.43
C VAL A 14 -18.88 -33.62 8.64
N TRP A 15 -18.91 -34.96 8.55
CA TRP A 15 -17.96 -35.73 7.75
C TRP A 15 -18.07 -35.38 6.27
N ILE A 16 -19.29 -35.39 5.70
CA ILE A 16 -19.54 -34.99 4.31
C ILE A 16 -19.04 -33.57 4.05
N ALA A 17 -19.36 -32.61 4.93
CA ALA A 17 -18.91 -31.23 4.76
C ALA A 17 -17.38 -31.09 4.76
N ASN A 18 -16.69 -31.83 5.61
CA ASN A 18 -15.22 -31.84 5.63
C ASN A 18 -14.64 -32.45 4.34
N VAL A 19 -15.23 -33.54 3.82
CA VAL A 19 -14.82 -34.15 2.54
C VAL A 19 -15.02 -33.16 1.38
N LEU A 20 -16.16 -32.47 1.34
CA LEU A 20 -16.43 -31.44 0.32
C LEU A 20 -15.42 -30.29 0.38
N ILE A 21 -14.96 -29.89 1.57
CA ILE A 21 -13.91 -28.87 1.70
C ILE A 21 -12.58 -29.38 1.18
N LEU A 22 -12.17 -30.59 1.54
CA LEU A 22 -10.92 -31.19 1.05
C LEU A 22 -10.90 -31.29 -0.48
N VAL A 23 -11.98 -31.78 -1.09
CA VAL A 23 -12.08 -31.86 -2.55
C VAL A 23 -12.08 -30.45 -3.15
N GLY A 24 -12.84 -29.52 -2.57
CA GLY A 24 -12.93 -28.14 -3.08
C GLY A 24 -11.60 -27.41 -3.10
N ILE A 25 -10.77 -27.50 -2.05
CA ILE A 25 -9.43 -26.89 -2.03
C ILE A 25 -8.42 -27.62 -2.93
N SER A 26 -8.73 -28.84 -3.36
CA SER A 26 -7.91 -29.63 -4.30
C SER A 26 -8.20 -29.27 -5.76
N ILE A 27 -9.22 -28.45 -6.03
CA ILE A 27 -9.53 -27.94 -7.38
C ILE A 27 -8.41 -26.98 -7.81
N GLY A 28 -7.64 -27.36 -8.82
CA GLY A 28 -6.57 -26.59 -9.40
C GLY A 28 -7.01 -25.58 -10.48
N PHE A 29 -6.10 -24.68 -10.84
CA PHE A 29 -6.24 -23.69 -11.91
C PHE A 29 -5.08 -23.89 -12.92
N PRO A 30 -5.25 -24.77 -13.91
CA PRO A 30 -4.14 -25.21 -14.76
C PRO A 30 -3.74 -24.20 -15.85
N ASN A 31 -2.42 -24.06 -16.07
CA ASN A 31 -1.82 -23.22 -17.11
C ASN A 31 -2.02 -23.80 -18.52
N ALA A 32 -2.18 -22.92 -19.50
CA ALA A 32 -2.76 -23.19 -20.82
C ALA A 32 -1.98 -24.09 -21.80
N ASN A 33 -0.78 -24.58 -21.51
CA ASN A 33 -0.02 -25.33 -22.53
C ASN A 33 -0.53 -26.75 -22.79
N ARG A 34 -1.62 -27.18 -22.14
CA ARG A 34 -2.20 -28.51 -22.33
C ARG A 34 -3.70 -28.40 -22.59
N VAL A 35 -4.07 -28.76 -23.83
CA VAL A 35 -5.34 -29.37 -24.29
C VAL A 35 -6.22 -28.52 -25.25
N PRO A 36 -6.54 -29.06 -26.46
CA PRO A 36 -7.52 -28.52 -27.39
C PRO A 36 -8.96 -28.83 -26.94
N LEU A 37 -9.82 -27.83 -26.93
CA LEU A 37 -11.24 -27.95 -26.58
C LEU A 37 -12.07 -28.41 -27.78
N HIS A 38 -12.01 -29.70 -28.15
CA HIS A 38 -13.05 -30.28 -29.02
C HIS A 38 -13.43 -31.72 -28.62
N ASN A 39 -14.75 -31.89 -28.40
CA ASN A 39 -15.58 -33.09 -28.38
C ASN A 39 -15.69 -33.97 -27.10
N ILE A 40 -16.91 -33.87 -26.51
CA ILE A 40 -17.75 -34.85 -25.79
C ILE A 40 -17.30 -35.34 -24.38
N ASN A 41 -18.21 -35.19 -23.40
CA ASN A 41 -18.10 -35.33 -21.93
C ASN A 41 -17.28 -34.26 -21.19
N VAL A 42 -17.63 -33.01 -21.50
CA VAL A 42 -17.02 -31.76 -21.01
C VAL A 42 -16.90 -31.71 -19.47
N THR A 43 -17.93 -32.10 -18.71
CA THR A 43 -17.91 -31.92 -17.23
C THR A 43 -16.91 -32.84 -16.52
N VAL A 44 -16.86 -34.14 -16.89
CA VAL A 44 -15.95 -35.10 -16.25
C VAL A 44 -14.50 -34.85 -16.68
N GLN A 45 -14.27 -34.48 -17.94
CA GLN A 45 -12.94 -34.09 -18.39
C GLN A 45 -12.47 -32.79 -17.74
N ILE A 46 -13.31 -31.74 -17.64
CA ILE A 46 -12.97 -30.51 -16.90
C ILE A 46 -12.68 -30.83 -15.44
N LEU A 47 -13.50 -31.66 -14.79
CA LEU A 47 -13.25 -32.09 -13.40
C LEU A 47 -11.90 -32.79 -13.30
N SER A 48 -11.66 -33.78 -14.15
CA SER A 48 -10.39 -34.52 -14.17
C SER A 48 -9.23 -33.57 -14.41
N TYR A 49 -9.38 -32.56 -15.27
CA TYR A 49 -8.33 -31.59 -15.59
C TYR A 49 -8.08 -30.60 -14.44
N ARG A 50 -9.13 -30.15 -13.76
CA ARG A 50 -9.02 -29.28 -12.59
C ARG A 50 -8.47 -30.04 -11.38
N LEU A 51 -8.78 -31.33 -11.24
CA LEU A 51 -8.24 -32.20 -10.17
C LEU A 51 -6.88 -32.82 -10.52
N ASN A 52 -6.51 -32.86 -11.81
CA ASN A 52 -5.20 -33.29 -12.31
C ASN A 52 -4.15 -32.22 -12.00
N SER A 53 -3.91 -32.10 -10.70
CA SER A 53 -2.88 -31.28 -10.10
C SER A 53 -1.67 -32.16 -9.82
N SER A 54 -0.48 -31.56 -9.74
CA SER A 54 0.72 -32.29 -9.37
C SER A 54 0.54 -33.00 -8.03
N SER A 55 1.21 -34.13 -7.82
CA SER A 55 1.21 -34.81 -6.51
C SER A 55 1.61 -33.87 -5.37
N PHE A 56 2.44 -32.86 -5.66
CA PHE A 56 2.76 -31.77 -4.74
C PHE A 56 1.55 -30.92 -4.33
N ASN A 57 0.71 -30.49 -5.27
CA ASN A 57 -0.49 -29.70 -4.98
C ASN A 57 -1.52 -30.52 -4.19
N GLN A 58 -1.65 -31.81 -4.49
CA GLN A 58 -2.50 -32.72 -3.73
C GLN A 58 -2.00 -32.89 -2.29
N LEU A 59 -0.69 -33.10 -2.11
CA LEU A 59 -0.07 -33.16 -0.78
C LEU A 59 -0.26 -31.85 -0.01
N PHE A 60 -0.08 -30.71 -0.66
CA PHE A 60 -0.30 -29.39 -0.06
C PHE A 60 -1.75 -29.20 0.39
N ALA A 61 -2.73 -29.59 -0.44
CA ALA A 61 -4.15 -29.53 -0.08
C ALA A 61 -4.47 -30.42 1.14
N ILE A 62 -3.91 -31.64 1.19
CA ILE A 62 -4.05 -32.53 2.35
C ILE A 62 -3.44 -31.90 3.61
N LEU A 63 -2.22 -31.35 3.53
CA LEU A 63 -1.58 -30.68 4.66
C LEU A 63 -2.40 -29.47 5.14
N LEU A 64 -2.87 -28.63 4.20
CA LEU A 64 -3.73 -27.49 4.50
C LEU A 64 -5.03 -27.92 5.21
N PHE A 65 -5.62 -29.03 4.76
CA PHE A 65 -6.82 -29.60 5.37
C PHE A 65 -6.57 -30.14 6.78
N LEU A 66 -5.45 -30.84 7.02
CA LEU A 66 -5.07 -31.34 8.34
C LEU A 66 -4.80 -30.19 9.32
N VAL A 67 -4.12 -29.14 8.86
CA VAL A 67 -3.94 -27.90 9.64
C VAL A 67 -5.29 -27.27 9.95
N TRP A 68 -6.17 -27.15 8.95
CA TRP A 68 -7.52 -26.60 9.14
C TRP A 68 -8.35 -27.38 10.17
N LEU A 69 -8.33 -28.72 10.13
CA LEU A 69 -9.00 -29.57 11.12
C LEU A 69 -8.43 -29.35 12.53
N SER A 70 -7.11 -29.24 12.65
CA SER A 70 -6.43 -29.00 13.92
C SER A 70 -6.82 -27.65 14.52
N VAL A 71 -6.86 -26.60 13.68
CA VAL A 71 -7.29 -25.25 14.07
C VAL A 71 -8.78 -25.23 14.44
N LYS A 72 -9.63 -25.88 13.65
CA LYS A 72 -11.07 -26.02 13.94
C LYS A 72 -11.30 -26.69 15.29
N ARG A 73 -10.58 -27.77 15.59
CA ARG A 73 -10.63 -28.48 16.88
C ARG A 73 -10.10 -27.63 18.04
N TYR A 74 -9.05 -26.85 17.81
CA TYR A 74 -8.55 -25.91 18.81
C TYR A 74 -9.60 -24.85 19.15
N LEU A 75 -10.19 -24.21 18.13
CA LEU A 75 -11.20 -23.18 18.28
C LEU A 75 -12.48 -23.70 18.94
N SER A 76 -12.90 -24.93 18.65
CA SER A 76 -14.08 -25.53 19.30
C SER A 76 -13.89 -25.77 20.80
N ARG A 77 -12.65 -25.78 21.30
CA ARG A 77 -12.32 -25.89 22.73
C ARG A 77 -12.16 -24.52 23.41
N GLN A 78 -12.14 -23.43 22.65
CA GLN A 78 -12.09 -22.10 23.22
C GLN A 78 -13.52 -21.65 23.56
N THR A 79 -13.67 -20.90 24.65
CA THR A 79 -14.93 -20.23 24.99
C THR A 79 -15.31 -19.30 23.83
N ILE A 80 -16.57 -19.40 23.38
CA ILE A 80 -17.07 -18.85 22.11
C ILE A 80 -16.58 -17.41 21.87
N SER A 81 -15.96 -17.21 20.71
CA SER A 81 -15.64 -15.91 20.12
C SER A 81 -16.90 -15.05 19.99
N SER A 82 -16.85 -13.78 20.41
CA SER A 82 -17.94 -12.80 20.23
C SER A 82 -18.61 -12.93 18.86
N ARG A 83 -19.95 -12.78 18.77
CA ARG A 83 -20.70 -12.84 17.49
C ARG A 83 -20.06 -11.98 16.39
N TRP A 84 -19.52 -10.82 16.79
CA TRP A 84 -18.87 -9.88 15.88
C TRP A 84 -17.55 -10.41 15.34
N GLN A 85 -16.79 -11.15 16.15
CA GLN A 85 -15.56 -11.80 15.69
C GLN A 85 -15.83 -12.77 14.54
N LEU A 86 -16.90 -13.56 14.65
CA LEU A 86 -17.32 -14.46 13.58
C LEU A 86 -17.78 -13.70 12.33
N VAL A 87 -18.52 -12.60 12.49
CA VAL A 87 -18.95 -11.74 11.37
C VAL A 87 -17.75 -11.23 10.57
N TRP A 88 -16.74 -10.67 11.24
CA TRP A 88 -15.57 -10.18 10.50
C TRP A 88 -14.68 -11.29 9.97
N ALA A 89 -14.54 -12.42 10.69
CA ALA A 89 -13.84 -13.58 10.14
C ALA A 89 -14.52 -14.10 8.86
N ASN A 90 -15.86 -14.02 8.78
CA ASN A 90 -16.60 -14.31 7.56
C ASN A 90 -16.33 -13.26 6.47
N ILE A 91 -16.39 -11.96 6.78
CA ILE A 91 -16.11 -10.90 5.80
C ILE A 91 -14.70 -11.05 5.21
N LEU A 92 -13.69 -11.17 6.07
CA LEU A 92 -12.30 -11.35 5.66
C LEU A 92 -12.11 -12.67 4.88
N GLY A 93 -12.71 -13.75 5.36
CA GLY A 93 -12.69 -15.04 4.68
C GLY A 93 -13.30 -14.97 3.28
N ALA A 94 -14.39 -14.23 3.09
CA ALA A 94 -15.06 -14.07 1.80
C ALA A 94 -14.25 -13.21 0.84
N VAL A 95 -13.75 -12.06 1.32
CA VAL A 95 -12.92 -11.15 0.52
C VAL A 95 -11.68 -11.87 0.00
N TYR A 96 -10.96 -12.59 0.87
CA TYR A 96 -9.77 -13.32 0.44
C TYR A 96 -10.09 -14.55 -0.39
N ALA A 97 -11.20 -15.26 -0.14
CA ALA A 97 -11.61 -16.36 -1.01
C ALA A 97 -11.87 -15.88 -2.45
N ILE A 98 -12.54 -14.73 -2.61
CA ILE A 98 -12.74 -14.09 -3.91
C ILE A 98 -11.39 -13.66 -4.51
N ALA A 99 -10.51 -13.04 -3.72
CA ALA A 99 -9.19 -12.62 -4.21
C ALA A 99 -8.35 -13.79 -4.73
N PHE A 100 -8.31 -14.91 -4.00
CA PHE A 100 -7.62 -16.12 -4.44
C PHE A 100 -8.29 -16.75 -5.66
N LEU A 101 -9.62 -16.73 -5.73
CA LEU A 101 -10.34 -17.26 -6.87
C LEU A 101 -10.03 -16.47 -8.16
N LEU A 102 -10.10 -15.13 -8.09
CA LEU A 102 -9.78 -14.24 -9.21
C LEU A 102 -8.29 -14.36 -9.56
N GLY A 103 -7.41 -14.29 -8.55
CA GLY A 103 -5.96 -14.34 -8.71
C GLY A 103 -5.43 -15.62 -9.31
N ASN A 104 -5.97 -16.79 -8.93
CA ASN A 104 -5.58 -18.07 -9.52
C ASN A 104 -6.02 -18.20 -10.98
N SER A 105 -7.24 -17.76 -11.31
CA SER A 105 -7.69 -17.73 -12.72
C SER A 105 -6.81 -16.82 -13.56
N PHE A 106 -6.52 -15.62 -13.05
CA PHE A 106 -5.70 -14.64 -13.73
C PHE A 106 -4.25 -15.08 -13.90
N SER A 107 -3.64 -15.62 -12.85
CA SER A 107 -2.28 -16.18 -12.92
C SER A 107 -2.18 -17.27 -13.97
N ALA A 108 -3.24 -18.05 -14.17
CA ALA A 108 -3.22 -19.18 -15.09
C ALA A 108 -3.54 -18.82 -16.56
N ARG A 109 -4.41 -17.82 -16.80
CA ARG A 109 -4.95 -17.51 -18.14
C ARG A 109 -4.93 -16.03 -18.52
N ASN A 110 -4.51 -15.13 -17.64
CA ASN A 110 -4.57 -13.68 -17.81
C ASN A 110 -5.99 -13.15 -18.14
N ASN A 111 -7.00 -13.86 -17.62
CA ASN A 111 -8.44 -13.56 -17.69
C ASN A 111 -9.23 -14.45 -16.71
N LEU A 112 -10.56 -14.29 -16.66
CA LEU A 112 -11.48 -15.02 -15.79
C LEU A 112 -12.17 -16.21 -16.47
N THR A 113 -11.61 -16.74 -17.57
CA THR A 113 -12.22 -17.88 -18.30
C THR A 113 -12.30 -19.15 -17.46
N LEU A 114 -11.34 -19.41 -16.57
CA LEU A 114 -11.41 -20.56 -15.65
C LEU A 114 -12.53 -20.42 -14.61
N ILE A 115 -13.13 -19.24 -14.48
CA ILE A 115 -14.29 -19.04 -13.61
C ILE A 115 -15.56 -19.10 -14.45
N TRP A 116 -15.72 -18.22 -15.45
CA TRP A 116 -17.02 -18.01 -16.13
C TRP A 116 -17.00 -18.42 -17.61
N GLY A 117 -16.04 -19.25 -18.03
CA GLY A 117 -15.95 -19.73 -19.41
C GLY A 117 -17.09 -20.66 -19.81
N ASP A 118 -17.54 -21.50 -18.89
CA ASP A 118 -18.67 -22.42 -19.04
C ASP A 118 -19.27 -22.78 -17.66
N SER A 119 -20.38 -23.51 -17.67
CA SER A 119 -21.11 -23.90 -16.45
C SER A 119 -20.33 -24.84 -15.53
N ALA A 120 -19.46 -25.69 -16.07
CA ALA A 120 -18.63 -26.59 -15.26
C ALA A 120 -17.49 -25.83 -14.57
N ASN A 121 -16.79 -24.95 -15.30
CA ASN A 121 -15.78 -24.05 -14.75
C ASN A 121 -16.38 -23.14 -13.66
N LEU A 122 -17.62 -22.68 -13.86
CA LEU A 122 -18.35 -21.91 -12.86
C LEU A 122 -18.63 -22.75 -11.60
N ALA A 123 -19.18 -23.96 -11.76
CA ALA A 123 -19.47 -24.85 -10.65
C ALA A 123 -18.22 -25.20 -9.83
N PHE A 124 -17.11 -25.57 -10.48
CA PHE A 124 -15.86 -25.90 -9.79
C PHE A 124 -15.21 -24.69 -9.13
N SER A 125 -15.30 -23.53 -9.76
CA SER A 125 -14.78 -22.29 -9.17
C SER A 125 -15.60 -21.83 -7.96
N VAL A 126 -16.93 -21.97 -8.02
CA VAL A 126 -17.81 -21.73 -6.87
C VAL A 126 -17.50 -22.72 -5.74
N TRP A 127 -17.30 -24.00 -6.05
CA TRP A 127 -16.92 -25.00 -5.06
C TRP A 127 -15.56 -24.68 -4.41
N TYR A 128 -14.54 -24.38 -5.22
CA TYR A 128 -13.23 -23.92 -4.74
C TYR A 128 -13.37 -22.70 -3.83
N GLY A 129 -14.12 -21.67 -4.26
CA GLY A 129 -14.34 -20.45 -3.50
C GLY A 129 -15.03 -20.69 -2.15
N ILE A 130 -16.06 -21.55 -2.12
CA ILE A 130 -16.76 -21.93 -0.89
C ILE A 130 -15.83 -22.70 0.05
N ALA A 131 -15.10 -23.69 -0.46
CA ALA A 131 -14.16 -24.47 0.34
C ALA A 131 -13.07 -23.58 0.94
N LEU A 132 -12.48 -22.70 0.12
CA LEU A 132 -11.47 -21.76 0.56
C LEU A 132 -12.01 -20.73 1.56
N PHE A 133 -13.25 -20.25 1.39
CA PHE A 133 -13.94 -19.41 2.37
C PHE A 133 -13.98 -20.07 3.76
N PHE A 134 -14.33 -21.36 3.83
CA PHE A 134 -14.37 -22.09 5.11
C PHE A 134 -12.99 -22.27 5.74
N VAL A 135 -11.94 -22.44 4.93
CA VAL A 135 -10.56 -22.51 5.42
C VAL A 135 -10.11 -21.15 5.93
N LEU A 136 -10.25 -20.10 5.11
CA LEU A 136 -9.80 -18.74 5.42
C LEU A 136 -10.57 -18.14 6.59
N ARG A 137 -11.90 -18.30 6.68
CA ARG A 137 -12.65 -17.80 7.84
C ARG A 137 -12.18 -18.44 9.15
N THR A 138 -11.82 -19.74 9.11
CA THR A 138 -11.30 -20.46 10.29
C THR A 138 -9.92 -19.93 10.67
N PHE A 139 -9.07 -19.66 9.68
CA PHE A 139 -7.75 -19.04 9.87
C PHE A 139 -7.87 -17.62 10.45
N PHE A 140 -8.72 -16.75 9.89
CA PHE A 140 -8.98 -15.42 10.43
C PHE A 140 -9.55 -15.46 11.84
N ASN A 141 -10.47 -16.39 12.12
CA ASN A 141 -11.02 -16.56 13.46
C ASN A 141 -9.93 -17.00 14.46
N LEU A 142 -8.99 -17.85 14.05
CA LEU A 142 -7.82 -18.21 14.85
C LEU A 142 -6.99 -16.96 15.18
N ILE A 143 -6.58 -16.18 14.17
CA ILE A 143 -5.74 -15.01 14.39
C ILE A 143 -6.43 -14.01 15.32
N LEU A 144 -7.70 -13.69 15.07
CA LEU A 144 -8.47 -12.80 15.93
C LEU A 144 -8.60 -13.34 17.36
N THR A 145 -8.79 -14.64 17.53
CA THR A 145 -8.80 -15.29 18.86
C THR A 145 -7.44 -15.13 19.55
N LEU A 146 -6.34 -15.34 18.84
CA LEU A 146 -4.99 -15.19 19.40
C LEU A 146 -4.67 -13.73 19.77
N LEU A 147 -5.03 -12.76 18.91
CA LEU A 147 -4.82 -11.34 19.17
C LEU A 147 -5.70 -10.79 20.31
N ASN A 148 -6.90 -11.35 20.49
CA ASN A 148 -7.83 -10.92 21.52
C ASN A 148 -7.64 -11.66 22.86
N LYS A 149 -6.76 -12.66 22.92
CA LYS A 149 -6.41 -13.29 24.19
C LYS A 149 -5.68 -12.29 25.08
N PRO A 150 -6.10 -12.13 26.35
CA PRO A 150 -5.37 -11.30 27.29
C PRO A 150 -3.99 -11.91 27.50
N ILE A 151 -2.94 -11.17 27.13
CA ILE A 151 -1.58 -11.56 27.49
C ILE A 151 -1.47 -11.39 29.00
N LYS A 152 -1.32 -12.51 29.73
CA LYS A 152 -0.96 -12.51 31.15
C LYS A 152 0.49 -12.01 31.26
N THR A 153 0.68 -10.70 31.26
CA THR A 153 1.95 -10.13 31.68
C THR A 153 2.02 -10.17 33.19
N ASN A 154 3.02 -10.87 33.74
CA ASN A 154 3.38 -10.75 35.15
C ASN A 154 3.56 -9.27 35.48
N GLN A 155 2.75 -8.72 36.38
CA GLN A 155 2.91 -7.34 36.84
C GLN A 155 4.31 -7.10 37.43
N ASN A 156 4.94 -8.15 37.96
CA ASN A 156 6.33 -8.16 38.47
C ASN A 156 7.42 -8.22 37.37
N GLU A 157 7.09 -8.44 36.10
CA GLU A 157 8.09 -8.34 35.00
C GLU A 157 8.13 -6.94 34.37
N ASN A 158 7.08 -6.14 34.59
CA ASN A 158 7.06 -4.72 34.21
C ASN A 158 7.86 -3.84 35.21
N SER A 159 8.22 -4.36 36.38
CA SER A 159 9.21 -3.77 37.29
C SER A 159 10.66 -4.18 36.94
N GLY A 160 10.84 -5.13 36.03
CA GLY A 160 12.13 -5.63 35.55
C GLY A 160 12.81 -4.75 34.49
N VAL A 161 12.68 -3.43 34.58
CA VAL A 161 13.80 -2.48 34.61
C VAL A 161 13.23 -1.24 35.28
N ASN A 162 13.73 -0.88 36.45
CA ASN A 162 13.57 0.42 37.10
C ASN A 162 14.29 1.52 36.28
N GLU A 163 14.20 1.45 34.94
CA GLU A 163 14.77 2.41 34.01
C GLU A 163 13.89 3.65 34.12
N LYS A 164 14.36 4.63 34.91
CA LYS A 164 13.84 6.01 34.85
C LYS A 164 13.56 6.32 33.38
N LYS A 165 12.30 6.65 33.04
CA LYS A 165 11.92 6.96 31.66
C LYS A 165 12.78 8.14 31.21
N SER A 166 13.85 7.85 30.47
CA SER A 166 14.80 8.87 30.06
C SER A 166 14.13 9.80 29.07
N LYS A 167 14.16 11.10 29.37
CA LYS A 167 13.73 12.16 28.45
C LYS A 167 14.46 12.09 27.10
N TYR A 168 15.66 11.50 27.09
CA TYR A 168 16.54 11.38 25.93
C TYR A 168 16.50 10.00 25.26
N TYR A 169 15.51 9.15 25.57
CA TYR A 169 15.40 7.83 24.94
C TYR A 169 15.27 7.91 23.41
N TRP A 170 14.55 8.91 22.89
CA TRP A 170 14.43 9.13 21.45
C TRP A 170 15.80 9.40 20.80
N LEU A 171 16.70 10.12 21.48
CA LEU A 171 18.04 10.42 20.98
C LEU A 171 18.91 9.16 20.94
N LYS A 172 18.78 8.28 21.95
CA LYS A 172 19.43 6.96 21.95
C LYS A 172 18.97 6.11 20.77
N ILE A 173 17.66 6.02 20.53
CA ILE A 173 17.11 5.24 19.42
C ILE A 173 17.50 5.83 18.07
N PHE A 174 17.44 7.15 17.94
CA PHE A 174 17.92 7.87 16.77
C PHE A 174 19.39 7.54 16.47
N GLY A 175 20.29 7.69 17.45
CA GLY A 175 21.72 7.41 17.28
C GLY A 175 22.00 5.96 16.90
N LEU A 176 21.32 4.99 17.54
CA LEU A 176 21.47 3.57 17.18
C LEU A 176 20.98 3.29 15.75
N MET A 177 19.89 3.91 15.31
CA MET A 177 19.37 3.71 13.96
C MET A 177 20.27 4.31 12.90
N VAL A 178 20.82 5.51 13.14
CA VAL A 178 21.85 6.12 12.28
C VAL A 178 23.06 5.19 12.15
N LEU A 179 23.54 4.59 13.24
CA LEU A 179 24.66 3.65 13.20
C LEU A 179 24.34 2.39 12.38
N ILE A 180 23.14 1.82 12.54
CA ILE A 180 22.71 0.62 11.80
C ILE A 180 22.52 0.92 10.30
N TRP A 181 22.09 2.13 9.94
CA TRP A 181 21.86 2.53 8.55
C TRP A 181 23.09 3.12 7.86
N LEU A 182 24.17 3.38 8.61
CA LEU A 182 25.42 3.90 8.07
C LEU A 182 25.98 3.05 6.91
N PRO A 183 25.94 1.70 6.93
CA PRO A 183 26.36 0.88 5.80
C PRO A 183 25.58 1.19 4.51
N THR A 184 24.25 1.35 4.59
CA THR A 184 23.41 1.72 3.44
C THR A 184 23.76 3.12 2.93
N PHE A 185 24.01 4.07 3.83
CA PHE A 185 24.42 5.43 3.46
C PHE A 185 25.78 5.44 2.75
N VAL A 186 26.76 4.68 3.24
CA VAL A 186 28.08 4.54 2.61
C VAL A 186 27.98 3.87 1.24
N LEU A 187 27.15 2.83 1.13
CA LEU A 187 26.95 2.09 -0.12
C LEU A 187 26.44 3.01 -1.24
N TYR A 188 25.46 3.84 -0.91
CA TYR A 188 24.75 4.69 -1.87
C TYR A 188 25.23 6.14 -1.90
N PHE A 189 26.38 6.46 -1.31
CA PHE A 189 26.92 7.82 -1.30
C PHE A 189 27.11 8.36 -2.75
N PRO A 190 26.74 9.63 -3.03
CA PRO A 190 26.19 10.64 -2.12
C PRO A 190 24.68 10.56 -1.87
N GLY A 191 23.96 9.64 -2.53
CA GLY A 191 22.51 9.46 -2.47
C GLY A 191 22.02 8.84 -3.78
N VAL A 192 20.80 8.32 -3.82
CA VAL A 192 20.23 7.63 -5.00
C VAL A 192 19.18 8.51 -5.69
N VAL A 193 19.44 9.07 -6.87
CA VAL A 193 18.50 10.01 -7.53
C VAL A 193 17.57 9.31 -8.51
N GLY A 194 16.29 9.17 -8.14
CA GLY A 194 15.20 8.60 -8.93
C GLY A 194 14.78 9.40 -10.16
N TRP A 195 13.95 8.81 -11.05
CA TRP A 195 13.26 9.54 -12.14
C TRP A 195 12.48 10.73 -11.61
N ASP A 196 11.64 10.49 -10.60
CA ASP A 196 10.86 11.55 -9.94
C ASP A 196 11.77 12.62 -9.33
N GLY A 197 12.93 12.24 -8.78
CA GLY A 197 13.93 13.17 -8.26
C GLY A 197 14.52 14.07 -9.35
N PHE A 198 14.90 13.50 -10.49
CA PHE A 198 15.37 14.27 -11.65
C PHE A 198 14.29 15.19 -12.22
N ASP A 199 13.05 14.71 -12.34
CA ASP A 199 11.91 15.54 -12.77
C ASP A 199 11.73 16.74 -11.82
N GLN A 200 11.71 16.52 -10.50
CA GLN A 200 11.60 17.60 -9.51
C GLN A 200 12.74 18.63 -9.63
N ILE A 201 13.99 18.19 -9.82
CA ILE A 201 15.13 19.10 -10.02
C ILE A 201 14.97 19.89 -11.32
N ASN A 202 14.61 19.22 -12.41
CA ASN A 202 14.44 19.86 -13.71
C ASN A 202 13.30 20.89 -13.68
N GLN A 203 12.22 20.61 -12.93
CA GLN A 203 11.14 21.57 -12.68
C GLN A 203 11.58 22.78 -11.86
N TYR A 204 12.40 22.56 -10.82
CA TYR A 204 12.87 23.64 -9.93
C TYR A 204 13.81 24.61 -10.65
N PHE A 205 14.80 24.10 -11.38
CA PHE A 205 15.80 24.93 -12.05
C PHE A 205 15.39 25.39 -13.46
N TYR A 206 14.37 24.77 -14.06
CA TYR A 206 13.84 25.10 -15.39
C TYR A 206 14.90 25.14 -16.51
N GLN A 207 16.00 24.40 -16.35
CA GLN A 207 17.08 24.36 -17.34
C GLN A 207 16.74 23.43 -18.51
N PRO A 208 17.20 23.77 -19.74
CA PRO A 208 17.07 22.86 -20.87
C PRO A 208 17.84 21.57 -20.59
N THR A 209 17.22 20.44 -20.87
CA THR A 209 17.94 19.17 -20.91
C THR A 209 18.87 19.13 -22.13
N ILE A 210 19.74 18.12 -22.18
CA ILE A 210 20.65 17.90 -23.31
C ILE A 210 19.87 17.76 -24.64
N ASN A 211 18.61 17.32 -24.57
CA ASN A 211 17.69 17.22 -25.72
C ASN A 211 16.79 18.47 -25.89
N HIS A 212 17.15 19.59 -25.28
CA HIS A 212 16.41 20.86 -25.33
C HIS A 212 14.96 20.81 -24.80
N LEU A 213 14.68 19.92 -23.85
CA LEU A 213 13.38 19.84 -23.16
C LEU A 213 13.36 20.75 -21.93
N HIS A 214 12.20 21.29 -21.57
CA HIS A 214 12.02 22.16 -20.40
C HIS A 214 10.89 21.67 -19.51
N PHE A 215 11.22 21.28 -18.28
CA PHE A 215 10.24 20.76 -17.33
C PHE A 215 9.52 21.92 -16.63
N TYR A 216 8.24 22.13 -16.93
CA TYR A 216 7.46 23.19 -16.29
C TYR A 216 7.04 22.80 -14.88
N LEU A 217 6.88 23.81 -14.03
CA LEU A 217 6.57 23.60 -12.63
C LEU A 217 5.13 23.11 -12.43
N THR A 218 4.99 21.92 -11.85
CA THR A 218 3.70 21.31 -11.54
C THR A 218 3.66 20.78 -10.12
N ASN A 219 2.45 20.47 -9.66
CA ASN A 219 2.24 19.65 -8.48
C ASN A 219 2.07 18.16 -8.84
N HIS A 220 2.56 17.67 -9.99
CA HIS A 220 2.58 16.22 -10.27
C HIS A 220 3.38 15.49 -9.19
N HIS A 221 4.54 16.03 -8.85
CA HIS A 221 5.23 15.75 -7.60
C HIS A 221 4.90 16.85 -6.58
N PRO A 222 4.76 16.53 -5.28
CA PRO A 222 4.39 17.50 -4.26
C PRO A 222 5.38 18.65 -4.21
N TYR A 223 4.89 19.86 -4.47
CA TYR A 223 5.75 21.03 -4.68
C TYR A 223 6.64 21.37 -3.48
N LEU A 224 6.17 21.13 -2.24
CA LEU A 224 7.00 21.35 -1.04
C LEU A 224 8.28 20.50 -1.09
N VAL A 225 8.16 19.23 -1.48
CA VAL A 225 9.33 18.36 -1.60
C VAL A 225 10.23 18.86 -2.73
N THR A 226 9.67 19.28 -3.87
CA THR A 226 10.44 19.87 -4.98
C THR A 226 11.27 21.08 -4.52
N LEU A 227 10.72 21.93 -3.64
CA LEU A 227 11.44 23.05 -3.05
C LEU A 227 12.59 22.59 -2.14
N ILE A 228 12.37 21.58 -1.30
CA ILE A 228 13.40 21.02 -0.41
C ILE A 228 14.56 20.44 -1.24
N LEU A 229 14.24 19.60 -2.23
CA LEU A 229 15.21 19.00 -3.13
C LEU A 229 16.02 20.07 -3.87
N GLY A 230 15.34 21.02 -4.52
CA GLY A 230 15.97 22.11 -5.26
C GLY A 230 16.83 23.02 -4.38
N PHE A 231 16.40 23.30 -3.15
CA PHE A 231 17.17 24.09 -2.18
C PHE A 231 18.46 23.38 -1.77
N CYS A 232 18.43 22.07 -1.51
CA CYS A 232 19.64 21.29 -1.21
C CYS A 232 20.63 21.31 -2.37
N ILE A 233 20.15 21.12 -3.61
CA ILE A 233 20.98 21.24 -4.81
C ILE A 233 21.56 22.65 -4.94
N LYS A 234 20.76 23.69 -4.69
CA LYS A 234 21.21 25.09 -4.76
C LYS A 234 22.37 25.35 -3.80
N ILE A 235 22.29 24.86 -2.56
CA ILE A 235 23.39 24.98 -1.57
C ILE A 235 24.66 24.27 -2.08
N GLY A 236 24.53 23.03 -2.55
CA GLY A 236 25.66 22.26 -3.09
C GLY A 236 26.36 22.98 -4.25
N MET A 237 25.57 23.56 -5.15
CA MET A 237 26.08 24.31 -6.30
C MET A 237 26.67 25.67 -5.92
N SER A 238 26.06 26.40 -4.96
CA SER A 238 26.51 27.74 -4.60
C SER A 238 27.74 27.76 -3.69
N LEU A 239 27.85 26.78 -2.77
CA LEU A 239 28.93 26.75 -1.77
C LEU A 239 30.06 25.79 -2.15
N PHE A 240 29.77 24.71 -2.88
CA PHE A 240 30.72 23.65 -3.18
C PHE A 240 30.89 23.39 -4.69
N HIS A 241 30.18 24.14 -5.54
CA HIS A 241 30.17 23.95 -6.99
C HIS A 241 29.89 22.49 -7.42
N SER A 242 29.08 21.76 -6.64
CA SER A 242 28.88 20.32 -6.83
C SER A 242 27.42 19.90 -6.64
N PHE A 243 26.85 19.35 -7.70
CA PHE A 243 25.52 18.73 -7.68
C PHE A 243 25.48 17.54 -6.72
N SER A 244 26.54 16.72 -6.72
CA SER A 244 26.69 15.56 -5.82
C SER A 244 26.67 15.96 -4.34
N VAL A 245 27.26 17.11 -3.97
CA VAL A 245 27.17 17.64 -2.59
C VAL A 245 25.73 18.08 -2.28
N GLY A 246 25.01 18.64 -3.25
CA GLY A 246 23.60 18.95 -3.09
C GLY A 246 22.72 17.72 -2.83
N VAL A 247 22.97 16.63 -3.56
CA VAL A 247 22.32 15.33 -3.33
C VAL A 247 22.67 14.82 -1.93
N LEU A 248 23.94 14.89 -1.53
CA LEU A 248 24.40 14.49 -0.20
C LEU A 248 23.67 15.25 0.92
N ILE A 249 23.53 16.57 0.79
CA ILE A 249 22.82 17.40 1.77
C ILE A 249 21.37 16.91 1.93
N ASN A 250 20.68 16.63 0.82
CA ASN A 250 19.32 16.08 0.88
C ASN A 250 19.30 14.70 1.55
N THR A 251 20.18 13.80 1.13
CA THR A 251 20.24 12.43 1.66
C THR A 251 20.50 12.43 3.17
N ILE A 252 21.37 13.33 3.68
CA ILE A 252 21.57 13.52 5.13
C ILE A 252 20.29 14.04 5.78
N LEU A 253 19.66 15.09 5.22
CA LEU A 253 18.43 15.67 5.75
C LEU A 253 17.30 14.65 5.86
N GLU A 254 17.06 13.91 4.79
CA GLU A 254 16.03 12.89 4.69
C GLU A 254 16.29 11.71 5.63
N SER A 255 17.54 11.22 5.67
CA SER A 255 17.96 10.17 6.60
C SER A 255 17.78 10.58 8.07
N VAL A 256 18.17 11.81 8.42
CA VAL A 256 17.98 12.33 9.78
C VAL A 256 16.50 12.46 10.11
N LEU A 257 15.69 13.02 9.21
CA LEU A 257 14.25 13.18 9.41
C LEU A 257 13.55 11.83 9.60
N MET A 258 13.87 10.86 8.75
CA MET A 258 13.33 9.50 8.83
C MET A 258 13.75 8.82 10.14
N CYS A 259 15.03 8.91 10.51
CA CYS A 259 15.52 8.37 11.77
C CYS A 259 14.82 8.99 12.99
N LEU A 260 14.66 10.32 13.02
CA LEU A 260 13.99 11.04 14.10
C LEU A 260 12.51 10.65 14.20
N SER A 261 11.82 10.51 13.08
CA SER A 261 10.38 10.17 13.05
C SER A 261 10.11 8.78 13.61
N LEU A 262 10.87 7.77 13.18
CA LEU A 262 10.74 6.40 13.64
C LEU A 262 11.23 6.25 15.09
N ALA A 263 12.28 6.96 15.49
CA ALA A 263 12.72 7.02 16.89
C ALA A 263 11.65 7.63 17.81
N SER A 264 10.95 8.65 17.33
CA SER A 264 9.83 9.27 18.04
C SER A 264 8.68 8.27 18.22
N LEU A 265 8.30 7.55 17.18
CA LEU A 265 7.28 6.51 17.22
C LEU A 265 7.65 5.37 18.21
N VAL A 266 8.88 4.86 18.13
CA VAL A 266 9.40 3.85 19.07
C VAL A 266 9.37 4.36 20.52
N THR A 267 9.68 5.64 20.72
CA THR A 267 9.66 6.27 22.05
C THR A 267 8.25 6.38 22.60
N VAL A 268 7.26 6.74 21.77
CA VAL A 268 5.84 6.73 22.16
C VAL A 268 5.42 5.34 22.59
N ILE A 269 5.75 4.29 21.82
CA ILE A 269 5.44 2.91 22.19
C ILE A 269 6.14 2.51 23.49
N ARG A 270 7.41 2.86 23.71
CA ARG A 270 8.10 2.59 24.98
C ARG A 270 7.39 3.23 26.15
N ASN A 271 7.03 4.50 26.01
CA ASN A 271 6.51 5.30 27.13
C ASN A 271 5.07 4.95 27.48
N LYS A 272 4.26 4.56 26.49
CA LYS A 272 2.82 4.33 26.64
C LYS A 272 2.45 2.84 26.75
N VAL A 273 3.17 1.97 26.02
CA VAL A 273 2.92 0.52 25.96
C VAL A 273 3.97 -0.24 26.77
N GLY A 274 5.26 -0.12 26.44
CA GLY A 274 6.34 -0.76 27.20
C GLY A 274 7.61 -1.01 26.39
N TYR A 275 8.70 -1.38 27.08
CA TYR A 275 10.02 -1.53 26.45
C TYR A 275 10.12 -2.72 25.50
N ARG A 276 9.48 -3.87 25.78
CA ARG A 276 9.48 -5.05 24.90
C ARG A 276 8.86 -4.74 23.53
N PRO A 277 7.62 -4.22 23.44
CA PRO A 277 7.04 -3.83 22.15
C PRO A 277 7.85 -2.73 21.44
N ALA A 278 8.45 -1.79 22.19
CA ALA A 278 9.35 -0.80 21.58
C ALA A 278 10.61 -1.43 20.97
N ARG A 279 11.20 -2.45 21.60
CA ARG A 279 12.36 -3.17 21.04
C ARG A 279 12.01 -3.92 19.75
N TYR A 280 10.86 -4.58 19.69
CA TYR A 280 10.42 -5.24 18.46
C TYR A 280 10.17 -4.24 17.33
N LEU A 281 9.52 -3.12 17.65
CA LEU A 281 9.27 -2.07 16.68
C LEU A 281 10.57 -1.43 16.18
N PHE A 282 11.53 -1.17 17.08
CA PHE A 282 12.86 -0.69 16.72
C PHE A 282 13.59 -1.69 15.83
N ALA A 283 13.64 -2.98 16.20
CA ALA A 283 14.32 -4.00 15.41
C ALA A 283 13.74 -4.11 13.99
N PHE A 284 12.42 -4.02 13.85
CA PHE A 284 11.78 -4.00 12.54
C PHE A 284 12.24 -2.78 11.72
N PHE A 285 12.11 -1.57 12.23
CA PHE A 285 12.50 -0.36 11.48
C PHE A 285 14.01 -0.30 11.20
N ALA A 286 14.84 -0.71 12.14
CA ALA A 286 16.29 -0.63 12.01
C ALA A 286 16.85 -1.68 11.04
N LEU A 287 16.30 -2.90 11.05
CA LEU A 287 16.86 -4.03 10.29
C LEU A 287 16.14 -4.31 8.96
N PHE A 288 14.91 -3.85 8.79
CA PHE A 288 14.19 -4.07 7.54
C PHE A 288 14.71 -3.11 6.46
N PRO A 289 15.32 -3.61 5.37
CA PRO A 289 16.23 -2.83 4.53
C PRO A 289 15.56 -1.67 3.78
N ILE A 290 14.26 -1.79 3.49
CA ILE A 290 13.47 -0.78 2.78
C ILE A 290 13.54 0.60 3.44
N PHE A 291 13.51 0.68 4.78
CA PHE A 291 13.56 1.99 5.44
C PHE A 291 14.90 2.68 5.23
N SER A 292 16.01 1.94 5.38
CA SER A 292 17.35 2.48 5.15
C SER A 292 17.60 2.86 3.69
N PHE A 293 17.04 2.11 2.75
CA PHE A 293 17.15 2.39 1.32
C PHE A 293 16.41 3.68 0.94
N TRP A 294 15.15 3.83 1.37
CA TRP A 294 14.38 5.04 1.06
C TRP A 294 14.83 6.27 1.85
N ALA A 295 15.55 6.09 2.96
CA ALA A 295 16.19 7.20 3.66
C ALA A 295 17.34 7.85 2.87
N VAL A 296 17.92 7.14 1.89
CA VAL A 296 19.03 7.62 1.06
C VAL A 296 18.63 7.91 -0.39
N THR A 297 17.37 7.65 -0.74
CA THR A 297 16.82 7.92 -2.07
C THR A 297 16.35 9.36 -2.16
N PHE A 298 16.92 10.10 -3.11
CA PHE A 298 16.55 11.47 -3.44
C PHE A 298 15.23 11.44 -4.21
N ASP A 299 14.11 11.43 -3.49
CA ASP A 299 12.76 11.60 -4.01
C ASP A 299 11.79 12.06 -2.91
N LYS A 300 10.48 12.02 -3.17
CA LYS A 300 9.42 12.35 -2.19
C LYS A 300 9.07 11.25 -1.20
N THR A 301 9.52 10.02 -1.44
CA THR A 301 9.00 8.82 -0.77
C THR A 301 9.49 8.73 0.67
N GLY A 302 10.77 8.97 0.94
CA GLY A 302 11.29 8.94 2.32
C GLY A 302 10.72 10.08 3.18
N TYR A 303 10.60 11.30 2.63
CA TYR A 303 9.86 12.41 3.27
C TYR A 303 8.42 12.04 3.65
N PHE A 304 7.68 11.41 2.74
CA PHE A 304 6.32 10.96 3.03
C PHE A 304 6.29 9.91 4.15
N ILE A 305 7.17 8.92 4.13
CA ILE A 305 7.23 7.90 5.19
C ILE A 305 7.56 8.54 6.55
N ALA A 306 8.51 9.48 6.59
CA ALA A 306 8.90 10.17 7.81
C ALA A 306 7.75 11.00 8.40
N THR A 307 7.01 11.74 7.56
CA THR A 307 5.85 12.52 8.02
C THR A 307 4.70 11.63 8.49
N VAL A 308 4.44 10.49 7.85
CA VAL A 308 3.49 9.48 8.33
C VAL A 308 3.91 8.92 9.69
N ALA A 309 5.19 8.63 9.90
CA ALA A 309 5.70 8.14 11.18
C ALA A 309 5.53 9.18 12.30
N PHE A 310 5.80 10.45 12.05
CA PHE A 310 5.50 11.54 13.00
C PHE A 310 4.01 11.67 13.27
N PHE A 311 3.18 11.59 12.23
CA PHE A 311 1.73 11.71 12.37
C PHE A 311 1.15 10.55 13.20
N LEU A 312 1.61 9.34 12.95
CA LEU A 312 1.27 8.16 13.74
C LEU A 312 1.76 8.29 15.19
N ALA A 313 2.99 8.76 15.41
CA ALA A 313 3.52 8.99 16.75
C ALA A 313 2.67 10.03 17.52
N ALA A 314 2.28 11.13 16.87
CA ALA A 314 1.43 12.16 17.47
C ALA A 314 0.04 11.62 17.83
N MET A 315 -0.61 10.88 16.91
CA MET A 315 -1.90 10.22 17.18
C MET A 315 -1.78 9.23 18.35
N LEU A 316 -0.82 8.31 18.31
CA LEU A 316 -0.65 7.32 19.37
C LEU A 316 -0.28 7.95 20.71
N ASN A 317 0.47 9.05 20.73
CA ASN A 317 0.80 9.74 21.98
C ASN A 317 -0.44 10.34 22.67
N LEU A 318 -1.42 10.78 21.88
CA LEU A 318 -2.70 11.34 22.35
C LEU A 318 -3.74 10.25 22.65
N THR A 319 -3.75 9.16 21.88
CA THR A 319 -4.68 8.03 22.07
C THR A 319 -4.26 7.11 23.22
N LEU A 320 -2.95 6.85 23.39
CA LEU A 320 -2.45 5.90 24.37
C LEU A 320 -2.14 6.60 25.70
N LYS A 321 -3.00 6.42 26.71
CA LYS A 321 -2.92 6.99 28.08
C LYS A 321 -2.82 8.53 28.09
N PRO A 322 -3.61 9.24 28.91
CA PRO A 322 -3.58 10.71 28.91
C PRO A 322 -2.17 11.24 29.17
N ALA A 323 -1.72 12.18 28.32
CA ALA A 323 -0.48 12.91 28.56
C ALA A 323 -0.61 13.79 29.80
N ASN A 324 0.52 14.17 30.41
CA ASN A 324 0.52 15.20 31.45
C ASN A 324 -0.24 16.44 30.94
N ALA A 325 -1.13 17.00 31.78
CA ALA A 325 -1.99 18.12 31.41
C ALA A 325 -1.22 19.32 30.84
N SER A 326 0.03 19.53 31.30
CA SER A 326 0.91 20.62 30.87
C SER A 326 1.37 20.55 29.39
N GLN A 327 1.42 19.36 28.78
CA GLN A 327 1.86 19.19 27.38
C GLN A 327 0.71 18.98 26.40
N HIS A 328 -0.54 19.01 26.89
CA HIS A 328 -1.71 18.60 26.13
C HIS A 328 -1.93 19.45 24.87
N LYS A 329 -1.84 20.79 24.97
CA LYS A 329 -2.02 21.70 23.83
C LYS A 329 -0.92 21.54 22.76
N LEU A 330 0.34 21.41 23.20
CA LEU A 330 1.47 21.23 22.29
C LEU A 330 1.38 19.91 21.51
N ASN A 331 0.87 18.85 22.13
CA ASN A 331 0.65 17.57 21.45
C ASN A 331 -0.41 17.66 20.34
N PHE A 332 -1.49 18.44 20.54
CA PHE A 332 -2.49 18.70 19.50
C PHE A 332 -1.95 19.60 18.38
N LEU A 333 -1.13 20.60 18.73
CA LEU A 333 -0.40 21.37 17.72
C LEU A 333 0.51 20.46 16.87
N TRP A 334 1.25 19.55 17.53
CA TRP A 334 2.07 18.58 16.80
C TRP A 334 1.25 17.62 15.94
N LEU A 335 0.06 17.21 16.39
CA LEU A 335 -0.87 16.43 15.59
C LEU A 335 -1.27 17.19 14.30
N GLY A 336 -1.62 18.49 14.43
CA GLY A 336 -1.96 19.32 13.28
C GLY A 336 -0.79 19.52 12.30
N ILE A 337 0.41 19.83 12.81
CA ILE A 337 1.59 20.04 11.96
C ILE A 337 2.02 18.75 11.25
N SER A 338 2.01 17.61 11.95
CA SER A 338 2.36 16.32 11.33
C SER A 338 1.32 15.90 10.29
N ALA A 339 0.03 16.11 10.55
CA ALA A 339 -1.04 15.90 9.56
C ALA A 339 -0.86 16.79 8.32
N LEU A 340 -0.60 18.09 8.51
CA LEU A 340 -0.30 19.02 7.41
C LEU A 340 0.89 18.52 6.60
N SER A 341 1.97 18.09 7.26
CA SER A 341 3.18 17.60 6.60
C SER A 341 2.92 16.37 5.73
N VAL A 342 2.04 15.46 6.14
CA VAL A 342 1.61 14.32 5.30
C VAL A 342 0.93 14.80 4.02
N GLY A 343 0.04 15.79 4.11
CA GLY A 343 -0.64 16.35 2.94
C GLY A 343 0.25 17.17 2.00
N LEU A 344 1.36 17.73 2.51
CA LEU A 344 2.29 18.53 1.70
C LEU A 344 3.44 17.71 1.08
N THR A 345 3.77 16.56 1.66
CA THR A 345 4.82 15.66 1.13
C THR A 345 4.30 14.62 0.15
N ARG A 346 2.97 14.49 0.03
CA ARG A 346 2.33 13.53 -0.88
C ARG A 346 0.93 14.00 -1.31
N ASN A 347 0.63 13.92 -2.61
CA ASN A 347 -0.63 14.42 -3.17
C ASN A 347 -1.87 13.67 -2.66
N ASP A 348 -1.74 12.36 -2.47
CA ASP A 348 -2.69 11.46 -1.83
C ASP A 348 -2.77 11.64 -0.30
N GLY A 349 -1.83 12.39 0.30
CA GLY A 349 -1.78 12.70 1.73
C GLY A 349 -3.01 13.44 2.25
N PHE A 350 -3.65 14.29 1.43
CA PHE A 350 -4.93 14.92 1.77
C PHE A 350 -5.99 13.89 2.13
N LEU A 351 -6.12 12.81 1.34
CA LEU A 351 -7.11 11.78 1.56
C LEU A 351 -6.86 11.03 2.87
N TYR A 352 -5.59 10.77 3.21
CA TYR A 352 -5.22 10.09 4.45
C TYR A 352 -5.59 10.91 5.69
N VAL A 353 -5.30 12.22 5.68
CA VAL A 353 -5.65 13.13 6.76
C VAL A 353 -7.17 13.31 6.86
N PHE A 354 -7.85 13.43 5.72
CA PHE A 354 -9.30 13.56 5.68
C PHE A 354 -10.01 12.31 6.23
N LEU A 355 -9.55 11.11 5.87
CA LEU A 355 -10.08 9.87 6.44
C LEU A 355 -9.80 9.79 7.94
N ALA A 356 -8.60 10.18 8.40
CA ALA A 356 -8.31 10.26 9.84
C ALA A 356 -9.30 11.20 10.56
N LEU A 357 -9.64 12.34 9.96
CA LEU A 357 -10.66 13.27 10.47
C LEU A 357 -12.05 12.63 10.55
N ILE A 358 -12.46 11.83 9.56
CA ILE A 358 -13.71 11.04 9.64
C ILE A 358 -13.64 10.06 10.81
N GLY A 359 -12.50 9.40 11.02
CA GLY A 359 -12.27 8.54 12.18
C GLY A 359 -12.42 9.27 13.51
N CYS A 360 -12.08 10.56 13.57
CA CYS A 360 -12.32 11.41 14.75
C CYS A 360 -13.80 11.67 15.02
N LEU A 361 -14.69 11.62 14.02
CA LEU A 361 -16.13 11.79 14.28
C LEU A 361 -16.72 10.60 15.05
N LEU A 362 -16.11 9.44 14.89
CA LEU A 362 -16.58 8.16 15.41
C LEU A 362 -15.85 7.72 16.69
N MET A 363 -14.78 8.41 17.11
CA MET A 363 -14.06 8.09 18.36
C MET A 363 -14.85 8.47 19.62
N SER A 364 -14.33 8.07 20.78
CA SER A 364 -14.87 8.46 22.09
C SER A 364 -14.94 10.00 22.22
N LYS A 365 -15.89 10.50 23.02
CA LYS A 365 -16.13 11.96 23.14
C LYS A 365 -14.94 12.69 23.77
N LYS A 366 -14.15 12.01 24.59
CA LYS A 366 -12.92 12.51 25.22
C LYS A 366 -11.94 13.01 24.15
N ASN A 367 -11.55 14.29 24.24
CA ASN A 367 -10.65 14.98 23.30
C ASN A 367 -11.09 15.04 21.82
N ARG A 368 -12.28 14.55 21.47
CA ARG A 368 -12.79 14.49 20.09
C ARG A 368 -12.73 15.83 19.37
N LEU A 369 -13.19 16.90 20.01
CA LEU A 369 -13.19 18.24 19.42
C LEU A 369 -11.77 18.79 19.19
N LEU A 370 -10.80 18.42 20.03
CA LEU A 370 -9.41 18.83 19.85
C LEU A 370 -8.74 18.09 18.69
N PHE A 371 -9.05 16.80 18.53
CA PHE A 371 -8.68 16.02 17.35
C PHE A 371 -9.28 16.62 16.08
N ILE A 372 -10.59 16.89 16.08
CA ILE A 372 -11.31 17.53 14.96
C ILE A 372 -10.71 18.90 14.66
N GLY A 373 -10.44 19.74 15.66
CA GLY A 373 -9.83 21.05 15.46
C GLY A 373 -8.42 20.96 14.84
N SER A 374 -7.60 20.01 15.30
CA SER A 374 -6.23 19.83 14.81
C SER A 374 -6.18 19.25 13.40
N LEU A 375 -6.95 18.19 13.13
CA LEU A 375 -6.99 17.58 11.80
C LEU A 375 -7.80 18.43 10.81
N GLY A 376 -8.88 19.06 11.26
CA GLY A 376 -9.70 19.97 10.47
C GLY A 376 -8.92 21.21 10.03
N SER A 377 -8.13 21.81 10.93
CA SER A 377 -7.22 22.91 10.55
C SER A 377 -6.16 22.45 9.55
N ALA A 378 -5.56 21.27 9.73
CA ALA A 378 -4.63 20.71 8.74
C ALA A 378 -5.29 20.51 7.37
N VAL A 379 -6.50 19.93 7.31
CA VAL A 379 -7.27 19.76 6.07
C VAL A 379 -7.52 21.11 5.38
N VAL A 380 -7.97 22.12 6.13
CA VAL A 380 -8.19 23.47 5.60
C VAL A 380 -6.90 24.07 5.05
N LEU A 381 -5.77 23.95 5.76
CA LEU A 381 -4.48 24.45 5.32
C LEU A 381 -3.97 23.71 4.07
N ILE A 382 -4.19 22.39 3.94
CA ILE A 382 -3.88 21.63 2.72
C ILE A 382 -4.72 22.14 1.54
N ILE A 383 -6.01 22.43 1.76
CA ILE A 383 -6.87 22.99 0.70
C ILE A 383 -6.37 24.38 0.27
N ILE A 384 -6.03 25.25 1.23
CA ILE A 384 -5.45 26.57 0.96
C ILE A 384 -4.14 26.43 0.19
N TRP A 385 -3.28 25.49 0.58
CA TRP A 385 -2.04 25.19 -0.14
C TRP A 385 -2.33 24.84 -1.60
N LEU A 386 -3.19 23.86 -1.84
CA LEU A 386 -3.49 23.35 -3.18
C LEU A 386 -4.23 24.35 -4.07
N LYS A 387 -5.15 25.15 -3.51
CA LYS A 387 -6.05 26.02 -4.27
C LYS A 387 -5.60 27.48 -4.37
N VAL A 388 -4.75 27.94 -3.44
CA VAL A 388 -4.32 29.34 -3.36
C VAL A 388 -2.81 29.45 -3.46
N ALA A 389 -2.05 28.79 -2.57
CA ALA A 389 -0.60 28.97 -2.51
C ALA A 389 0.11 28.49 -3.78
N LEU A 390 -0.25 27.31 -4.30
CA LEU A 390 0.34 26.76 -5.52
C LEU A 390 0.14 27.66 -6.75
N PRO A 391 -1.09 28.11 -7.10
CA PRO A 391 -1.29 29.09 -8.16
C PRO A 391 -0.50 30.40 -7.99
N LEU A 392 -0.42 30.94 -6.77
CA LEU A 392 0.36 32.15 -6.48
C LEU A 392 1.86 31.94 -6.70
N CYS A 393 2.37 30.72 -6.49
CA CYS A 393 3.74 30.34 -6.80
C CYS A 393 3.98 30.01 -8.29
N GLY A 394 2.97 30.16 -9.15
CA GLY A 394 3.06 29.82 -10.57
C GLY A 394 3.15 28.32 -10.85
N VAL A 395 2.70 27.48 -9.91
CA VAL A 395 2.71 26.01 -10.01
C VAL A 395 1.41 25.54 -10.66
N LEU A 396 1.52 24.74 -11.73
CA LEU A 396 0.35 24.15 -12.37
C LEU A 396 -0.19 22.93 -11.60
N PRO A 397 -1.50 22.62 -11.70
CA PRO A 397 -2.07 21.41 -11.12
C PRO A 397 -1.40 20.13 -11.64
N SER A 398 -1.54 19.04 -10.88
CA SER A 398 -1.13 17.71 -11.31
C SER A 398 -1.89 17.30 -12.58
N GLU A 399 -1.19 16.67 -13.52
CA GLU A 399 -1.80 16.14 -14.74
C GLU A 399 -2.82 15.03 -14.42
N PRO A 400 -3.99 14.95 -15.10
CA PRO A 400 -5.01 13.95 -14.79
C PRO A 400 -4.61 12.51 -15.13
N GLY A 401 -3.54 12.29 -15.89
CA GLY A 401 -3.15 10.98 -16.43
C GLY A 401 -3.05 9.88 -15.38
N GLU A 402 -2.47 10.16 -14.21
CA GLU A 402 -2.38 9.19 -13.10
C GLU A 402 -3.75 8.84 -12.52
N THR A 403 -4.64 9.83 -12.37
CA THR A 403 -5.99 9.61 -11.82
C THR A 403 -6.90 8.83 -12.77
N LEU A 404 -6.50 8.68 -14.03
CA LEU A 404 -7.23 7.97 -15.08
C LEU A 404 -6.61 6.60 -15.40
N ALA A 405 -5.68 6.08 -14.58
CA ALA A 405 -5.02 4.80 -14.78
C ALA A 405 -6.00 3.65 -15.05
N ILE A 406 -6.87 3.34 -14.08
CA ILE A 406 -7.90 2.29 -14.21
C ILE A 406 -8.81 2.53 -15.42
N PRO A 407 -9.44 3.72 -15.62
CA PRO A 407 -10.26 3.95 -16.80
C PRO A 407 -9.55 3.72 -18.13
N MET A 408 -8.29 4.14 -18.24
CA MET A 408 -7.51 4.01 -19.45
C MET A 408 -7.10 2.56 -19.72
N GLN A 409 -6.71 1.80 -18.70
CA GLN A 409 -6.42 0.37 -18.82
C GLN A 409 -7.66 -0.43 -19.22
N GLN A 410 -8.83 -0.09 -18.68
CA GLN A 410 -10.09 -0.71 -19.05
C GLN A 410 -10.45 -0.44 -20.52
N ILE A 411 -10.35 0.82 -20.98
CA ILE A 411 -10.58 1.16 -22.39
C ILE A 411 -9.56 0.46 -23.30
N ALA A 412 -8.28 0.45 -22.92
CA ALA A 412 -7.22 -0.18 -23.70
C ALA A 412 -7.43 -1.70 -23.82
N ARG A 413 -7.91 -2.37 -22.74
CA ARG A 413 -8.31 -3.78 -22.79
C ARG A 413 -9.45 -4.00 -23.78
N VAL A 414 -10.48 -3.17 -23.73
CA VAL A 414 -11.62 -3.30 -24.66
C VAL A 414 -11.21 -3.02 -26.10
N ALA A 415 -10.38 -2.01 -26.34
CA ALA A 415 -9.85 -1.72 -27.67
C ALA A 415 -9.07 -2.91 -28.26
N ARG A 416 -8.42 -3.72 -27.40
CA ARG A 416 -7.69 -4.92 -27.80
C ARG A 416 -8.61 -6.13 -28.04
N ASP A 417 -9.50 -6.40 -27.09
CA ASP A 417 -10.23 -7.68 -27.01
C ASP A 417 -11.67 -7.61 -27.53
N ASN A 418 -12.29 -6.42 -27.60
CA ASN A 418 -13.63 -6.21 -28.14
C ASN A 418 -13.79 -4.83 -28.84
N PRO A 419 -12.99 -4.54 -29.87
CA PRO A 419 -13.01 -3.24 -30.57
C PRO A 419 -14.38 -2.91 -31.17
N SER A 420 -15.15 -3.91 -31.61
CA SER A 420 -16.49 -3.75 -32.19
C SER A 420 -17.52 -3.15 -31.23
N SER A 421 -17.30 -3.23 -29.92
CA SER A 421 -18.20 -2.64 -28.91
C SER A 421 -18.08 -1.12 -28.79
N ILE A 422 -17.04 -0.53 -29.38
CA ILE A 422 -16.76 0.90 -29.37
C ILE A 422 -17.36 1.51 -30.64
N SER A 423 -18.32 2.42 -30.46
CA SER A 423 -18.95 3.14 -31.56
C SER A 423 -17.98 4.12 -32.23
N LYS A 424 -18.28 4.49 -33.48
CA LYS A 424 -17.50 5.50 -34.23
C LYS A 424 -17.43 6.84 -33.49
N GLN A 425 -18.48 7.21 -32.78
CA GLN A 425 -18.52 8.45 -31.99
C GLN A 425 -17.62 8.36 -30.76
N GLU A 426 -17.72 7.28 -29.96
CA GLU A 426 -16.85 7.03 -28.81
C GLU A 426 -15.37 7.03 -29.24
N TYR A 427 -15.06 6.36 -30.35
CA TYR A 427 -13.72 6.36 -30.95
C TYR A 427 -13.24 7.79 -31.28
N LYS A 428 -14.07 8.58 -31.98
CA LYS A 428 -13.70 9.94 -32.42
C LYS A 428 -13.45 10.85 -31.22
N GLU A 429 -14.29 10.77 -30.19
CA GLU A 429 -14.16 11.56 -28.97
C GLU A 429 -12.94 11.16 -28.14
N LEU A 430 -12.71 9.86 -27.94
CA LEU A 430 -11.54 9.38 -27.19
C LEU A 430 -10.23 9.62 -27.94
N ASN A 431 -10.24 9.57 -29.28
CA ASN A 431 -9.04 9.81 -30.09
C ASN A 431 -8.53 11.27 -30.01
N LYS A 432 -9.37 12.22 -29.58
CA LYS A 432 -8.93 13.59 -29.25
C LYS A 432 -7.99 13.63 -28.05
N ILE A 433 -8.18 12.70 -27.11
CA ILE A 433 -7.49 12.67 -25.81
C ILE A 433 -6.32 11.70 -25.84
N ILE A 434 -6.48 10.56 -26.50
CA ILE A 434 -5.53 9.45 -26.50
C ILE A 434 -5.27 9.02 -27.95
N LYS A 435 -4.06 8.58 -28.28
CA LYS A 435 -3.76 7.95 -29.57
C LYS A 435 -4.43 6.57 -29.65
N PHE A 436 -5.73 6.55 -29.94
CA PHE A 436 -6.60 5.38 -29.74
C PHE A 436 -6.15 4.14 -30.50
N GLN A 437 -5.64 4.31 -31.73
CA GLN A 437 -5.16 3.21 -32.58
C GLN A 437 -3.95 2.47 -31.98
N GLU A 438 -3.18 3.13 -31.11
CA GLU A 438 -2.01 2.52 -30.47
C GLU A 438 -2.37 1.76 -29.20
N LEU A 439 -3.56 1.99 -28.63
CA LEU A 439 -3.98 1.39 -27.35
C LEU A 439 -3.91 -0.14 -27.31
N PRO A 440 -4.36 -0.89 -28.34
CA PRO A 440 -4.32 -2.35 -28.31
C PRO A 440 -2.90 -2.92 -28.15
N ARG A 441 -1.90 -2.26 -28.76
CA ARG A 441 -0.49 -2.66 -28.68
C ARG A 441 0.18 -2.15 -27.40
N ALA A 442 -0.31 -1.04 -26.86
CA ALA A 442 0.19 -0.44 -25.63
C ALA A 442 -0.29 -1.18 -24.38
N TYR A 443 -1.44 -1.83 -24.43
CA TYR A 443 -2.04 -2.47 -23.25
C TYR A 443 -1.14 -3.59 -22.70
N LYS A 444 -0.70 -3.39 -21.46
CA LYS A 444 -0.04 -4.40 -20.62
C LYS A 444 -0.88 -4.57 -19.35
N PRO A 445 -1.28 -5.79 -18.97
CA PRO A 445 -2.21 -5.99 -17.86
C PRO A 445 -1.72 -5.41 -16.52
N ASP A 446 -0.42 -5.49 -16.26
CA ASP A 446 0.26 -5.18 -15.00
C ASP A 446 1.02 -3.84 -15.00
N TYR A 447 0.99 -3.10 -16.12
CA TYR A 447 1.85 -1.92 -16.30
C TYR A 447 1.17 -0.78 -17.08
N TYR A 448 0.61 0.20 -16.36
CA TYR A 448 -0.13 1.33 -16.92
C TYR A 448 0.69 2.28 -17.78
N ASP A 449 1.98 2.52 -17.47
CA ASP A 449 2.77 3.59 -18.11
C ASP A 449 2.80 3.45 -19.65
N SER A 450 2.74 2.22 -20.16
CA SER A 450 2.66 1.95 -21.60
C SER A 450 1.41 2.59 -22.25
N VAL A 451 0.27 2.54 -21.56
CA VAL A 451 -1.00 3.19 -21.95
C VAL A 451 -0.97 4.69 -21.64
N LYS A 452 -0.41 5.10 -20.50
CA LYS A 452 -0.24 6.52 -20.12
C LYS A 452 0.48 7.30 -21.23
N ASN A 453 1.54 6.72 -21.79
CA ASN A 453 2.34 7.32 -22.86
C ASN A 453 1.57 7.53 -24.18
N LYS A 454 0.33 7.04 -24.29
CA LYS A 454 -0.55 7.26 -25.45
C LYS A 454 -1.47 8.45 -25.28
N ILE A 455 -1.53 9.07 -24.10
CA ILE A 455 -2.24 10.33 -23.90
C ILE A 455 -1.63 11.38 -24.84
N ARG A 456 -2.46 12.14 -25.52
CA ARG A 456 -2.06 13.33 -26.29
C ARG A 456 -1.79 14.47 -25.32
N TRP A 457 -0.69 14.34 -24.59
CA TRP A 457 -0.19 15.33 -23.64
C TRP A 457 1.10 15.92 -24.20
N PRO A 458 1.22 17.25 -24.32
CA PRO A 458 2.48 17.91 -24.62
C PRO A 458 3.36 17.88 -23.35
N MET A 459 3.80 16.68 -23.00
CA MET A 459 4.70 16.39 -21.88
C MET A 459 5.82 17.42 -21.84
N TRP A 460 5.94 18.14 -20.71
CA TRP A 460 7.08 19.00 -20.42
C TRP A 460 7.34 20.06 -21.52
N ARG A 461 6.29 20.58 -22.18
CA ARG A 461 6.41 21.50 -23.34
C ARG A 461 5.65 22.82 -23.21
N PHE A 462 4.96 23.07 -22.10
CA PHE A 462 4.31 24.37 -21.89
C PHE A 462 5.36 25.48 -21.77
N LYS A 463 5.21 26.52 -22.59
CA LYS A 463 6.12 27.67 -22.67
C LYS A 463 5.43 28.95 -22.18
N GLY A 464 6.24 29.92 -21.77
CA GLY A 464 5.76 31.23 -21.37
C GLY A 464 5.51 31.38 -19.87
N ASN A 465 4.84 32.49 -19.51
CA ASN A 465 4.52 32.81 -18.12
C ASN A 465 3.42 31.89 -17.56
N TYR A 466 3.11 32.02 -16.26
CA TYR A 466 2.09 31.17 -15.63
C TYR A 466 0.72 31.27 -16.31
N ALA A 467 0.27 32.45 -16.71
CA ALA A 467 -1.03 32.63 -17.34
C ALA A 467 -1.11 31.92 -18.70
N GLU A 468 -0.05 32.01 -19.51
CA GLU A 468 0.07 31.31 -20.80
C GLU A 468 0.06 29.79 -20.62
N ARG A 469 0.92 29.28 -19.73
CA ARG A 469 1.00 27.84 -19.44
C ARG A 469 -0.30 27.30 -18.83
N SER A 470 -0.95 28.07 -17.96
CA SER A 470 -2.25 27.69 -17.36
C SER A 470 -3.34 27.64 -18.42
N LYS A 471 -3.39 28.61 -19.33
CA LYS A 471 -4.33 28.60 -20.46
C LYS A 471 -4.09 27.39 -21.37
N GLU A 472 -2.84 27.05 -21.63
CA GLU A 472 -2.48 25.88 -22.44
C GLU A 472 -2.85 24.56 -21.73
N PHE A 473 -2.59 24.45 -20.42
CA PHE A 473 -2.97 23.31 -19.58
C PHE A 473 -4.47 23.04 -19.65
N HIS A 474 -5.31 24.06 -19.42
CA HIS A 474 -6.76 23.91 -19.40
C HIS A 474 -7.37 23.63 -20.78
N ARG A 475 -6.64 23.95 -21.87
CA ARG A 475 -7.03 23.63 -23.25
C ARG A 475 -6.69 22.20 -23.65
N GLN A 476 -5.87 21.49 -22.89
CA GLN A 476 -5.50 20.12 -23.23
C GLN A 476 -6.74 19.22 -23.22
N PRO A 477 -6.96 18.38 -24.25
CA PRO A 477 -8.16 17.54 -24.35
C PRO A 477 -8.42 16.69 -23.11
N ILE A 478 -7.39 16.14 -22.46
CA ILE A 478 -7.53 15.35 -21.23
C ILE A 478 -8.11 16.14 -20.05
N VAL A 479 -7.94 17.46 -20.05
CA VAL A 479 -8.48 18.38 -19.04
C VAL A 479 -9.84 18.91 -19.47
N SER A 480 -9.95 19.46 -20.68
CA SER A 480 -11.16 20.12 -21.17
C SER A 480 -12.31 19.16 -21.48
N GLU A 481 -12.01 17.94 -21.94
CA GLU A 481 -12.99 16.93 -22.36
C GLU A 481 -13.15 15.81 -21.30
N LYS A 482 -12.78 16.07 -20.03
CA LYS A 482 -12.81 15.07 -18.95
C LYS A 482 -14.20 14.42 -18.78
N ASN A 483 -15.27 15.21 -18.88
CA ASN A 483 -16.64 14.69 -18.76
C ASN A 483 -17.00 13.78 -19.94
N THR A 484 -16.61 14.17 -21.16
CA THR A 484 -16.76 13.36 -22.37
C THR A 484 -16.01 12.03 -22.23
N PHE A 485 -14.78 12.05 -21.73
CA PHE A 485 -14.00 10.85 -21.44
C PHE A 485 -14.71 9.93 -20.45
N LEU A 486 -15.15 10.45 -19.30
CA LEU A 486 -15.81 9.65 -18.27
C LEU A 486 -17.15 9.06 -18.75
N LYS A 487 -17.91 9.82 -19.54
CA LYS A 487 -19.15 9.34 -20.16
C LYS A 487 -18.88 8.17 -21.11
N ASN A 488 -17.87 8.28 -21.97
CA ASN A 488 -17.50 7.20 -22.90
C ASN A 488 -16.92 5.99 -22.17
N TRP A 489 -16.07 6.22 -21.17
CA TRP A 489 -15.57 5.15 -20.29
C TRP A 489 -16.72 4.36 -19.65
N LEU A 490 -17.74 5.04 -19.11
CA LEU A 490 -18.90 4.38 -18.53
C LEU A 490 -19.72 3.62 -19.58
N SER A 491 -20.00 4.25 -20.72
CA SER A 491 -20.74 3.63 -21.84
C SER A 491 -20.06 2.35 -22.34
N ILE A 492 -18.76 2.39 -22.60
CA ILE A 492 -17.96 1.25 -23.02
C ILE A 492 -17.95 0.17 -21.92
N GLY A 493 -17.81 0.58 -20.65
CA GLY A 493 -17.78 -0.33 -19.51
C GLY A 493 -19.08 -1.10 -19.30
N LEU A 494 -20.23 -0.45 -19.47
CA LEU A 494 -21.53 -1.11 -19.35
C LEU A 494 -21.72 -2.20 -20.42
N LYS A 495 -21.14 -2.03 -21.61
CA LYS A 495 -21.12 -3.03 -22.68
C LYS A 495 -20.07 -4.14 -22.44
N ASN A 496 -19.06 -3.88 -21.62
CA ASN A 496 -17.86 -4.73 -21.45
C ASN A 496 -17.52 -5.05 -19.98
N LYS A 497 -18.54 -5.30 -19.15
CA LYS A 497 -18.40 -5.47 -17.69
C LYS A 497 -17.31 -6.48 -17.30
N LYS A 498 -17.23 -7.61 -18.02
CA LYS A 498 -16.22 -8.64 -17.78
C LYS A 498 -14.80 -8.13 -18.06
N LEU A 499 -14.56 -7.51 -19.22
CA LEU A 499 -13.24 -6.97 -19.57
C LEU A 499 -12.82 -5.83 -18.64
N TYR A 500 -13.77 -5.05 -18.12
CA TYR A 500 -13.52 -4.00 -17.14
C TYR A 500 -13.09 -4.55 -15.78
N LEU A 501 -13.78 -5.58 -15.29
CA LEU A 501 -13.39 -6.30 -14.07
C LEU A 501 -12.02 -6.96 -14.25
N GLU A 502 -11.80 -7.56 -15.41
CA GLU A 502 -10.55 -8.22 -15.76
C GLU A 502 -9.37 -7.23 -15.80
N ALA A 503 -9.54 -6.09 -16.46
CA ALA A 503 -8.51 -5.06 -16.52
C ALA A 503 -8.21 -4.46 -15.14
N TRP A 504 -9.23 -4.19 -14.33
CA TRP A 504 -9.03 -3.71 -12.96
C TRP A 504 -8.30 -4.73 -12.08
N TRP A 505 -8.67 -6.02 -12.17
CA TRP A 505 -8.00 -7.06 -11.40
C TRP A 505 -6.54 -7.22 -11.83
N ALA A 506 -6.25 -7.12 -13.13
CA ALA A 506 -4.88 -7.23 -13.62
C ALA A 506 -3.97 -6.06 -13.17
N GLU A 507 -4.54 -4.89 -12.92
CA GLU A 507 -3.79 -3.69 -12.51
C GLU A 507 -3.66 -3.54 -10.98
N SER A 508 -4.56 -4.16 -10.21
CA SER A 508 -4.65 -3.92 -8.76
C SER A 508 -4.72 -5.19 -7.89
N GLY A 509 -4.78 -6.38 -8.50
CA GLY A 509 -5.06 -7.64 -7.81
C GLY A 509 -4.03 -8.01 -6.75
N HIS A 510 -2.75 -7.74 -6.98
CA HIS A 510 -1.67 -8.16 -6.07
C HIS A 510 -1.57 -7.32 -4.78
N PHE A 511 -2.40 -6.29 -4.63
CA PHE A 511 -2.58 -5.61 -3.34
C PHE A 511 -3.39 -6.43 -2.32
N ILE A 512 -4.09 -7.48 -2.75
CA ILE A 512 -4.83 -8.40 -1.87
C ILE A 512 -4.58 -9.88 -2.17
N PHE A 513 -4.03 -10.19 -3.35
CA PHE A 513 -3.64 -11.54 -3.75
C PHE A 513 -2.11 -11.73 -3.68
N PRO A 514 -1.60 -12.58 -2.77
CA PRO A 514 -0.15 -12.65 -2.53
C PRO A 514 0.62 -13.54 -3.52
N LEU A 515 -0.02 -14.44 -4.28
CA LEU A 515 0.71 -15.38 -5.13
C LEU A 515 1.17 -14.70 -6.42
N ASN A 516 2.36 -15.05 -6.92
CA ASN A 516 2.96 -14.51 -8.15
C ASN A 516 3.05 -12.97 -8.20
N ALA A 517 2.94 -12.31 -7.04
CA ALA A 517 3.06 -10.86 -6.96
C ALA A 517 4.46 -10.41 -7.41
N PRO A 518 4.56 -9.30 -8.11
CA PRO A 518 5.85 -8.81 -8.55
C PRO A 518 6.68 -8.35 -7.35
N ASN A 519 7.89 -8.91 -7.21
CA ASN A 519 8.84 -8.53 -6.18
C ASN A 519 9.68 -7.33 -6.61
N TYR A 520 9.03 -6.18 -6.86
CA TYR A 520 9.74 -4.91 -7.11
C TYR A 520 10.23 -4.32 -5.79
N LEU A 521 11.29 -4.90 -5.24
CA LEU A 521 11.87 -4.48 -3.96
C LEU A 521 12.45 -3.08 -3.98
N ILE A 522 13.21 -2.83 -5.04
CA ILE A 522 14.26 -1.82 -5.08
C ILE A 522 14.21 -1.22 -6.46
N TRP A 523 14.26 0.10 -6.46
CA TRP A 523 14.59 0.86 -7.65
C TRP A 523 16.00 0.45 -8.08
N ASN A 524 16.13 -0.28 -9.19
CA ASN A 524 17.42 -0.77 -9.70
C ASN A 524 18.28 0.40 -10.23
N GLY A 525 18.92 1.10 -9.29
CA GLY A 525 20.04 2.03 -9.52
C GLY A 525 19.69 3.37 -10.18
N PRO A 526 20.66 4.30 -10.23
CA PRO A 526 20.52 5.62 -10.86
C PRO A 526 20.15 5.50 -12.34
N VAL A 527 18.86 5.51 -12.66
CA VAL A 527 18.43 5.62 -14.04
C VAL A 527 18.32 7.10 -14.38
N THR A 528 19.44 7.78 -14.64
CA THR A 528 19.35 9.00 -15.44
C THR A 528 18.80 8.58 -16.81
N VAL A 529 17.54 8.88 -17.11
CA VAL A 529 17.08 8.71 -18.49
C VAL A 529 17.74 9.81 -19.32
N ALA A 530 18.21 9.47 -20.52
CA ALA A 530 18.98 10.41 -21.34
C ALA A 530 18.28 11.77 -21.55
N TYR A 531 16.93 11.78 -21.57
CA TYR A 531 16.14 13.00 -21.77
C TYR A 531 16.05 13.91 -20.53
N GLU A 532 16.37 13.43 -19.33
CA GLU A 532 16.32 14.19 -18.06
C GLU A 532 17.67 14.80 -17.69
N ARG A 533 18.73 14.40 -18.40
CA ARG A 533 20.08 14.92 -18.16
C ARG A 533 20.17 16.39 -18.56
N THR A 534 20.74 17.20 -17.68
CA THR A 534 21.05 18.61 -17.88
C THR A 534 22.56 18.82 -17.74
N SER A 535 23.05 20.02 -18.05
CA SER A 535 24.45 20.38 -17.80
C SER A 535 24.84 20.25 -16.33
N MET A 536 23.89 20.44 -15.39
CA MET A 536 24.12 20.29 -13.95
C MET A 536 24.26 18.83 -13.51
N THR A 537 23.56 17.91 -14.17
CA THR A 537 23.52 16.49 -13.78
C THR A 537 24.49 15.62 -14.57
N LYS A 538 25.17 16.18 -15.57
CA LYS A 538 26.05 15.43 -16.51
C LYS A 538 27.18 14.65 -15.81
N ASP A 539 27.72 15.20 -14.73
CA ASP A 539 28.86 14.63 -14.00
C ASP A 539 28.44 13.85 -12.74
N TYR A 540 27.13 13.82 -12.46
CA TYR A 540 26.62 13.09 -11.30
C TYR A 540 26.75 11.58 -11.52
N LYS A 541 27.43 10.94 -10.58
CA LYS A 541 27.61 9.49 -10.49
C LYS A 541 27.53 9.11 -9.02
N LEU A 542 27.02 7.91 -8.73
CA LEU A 542 27.25 7.29 -7.43
C LEU A 542 28.76 7.13 -7.24
N ALA A 543 29.27 7.52 -6.07
CA ALA A 543 30.72 7.52 -5.82
C ALA A 543 31.32 6.12 -5.93
N ASN A 544 30.53 5.09 -5.57
CA ASN A 544 30.97 3.71 -5.62
C ASN A 544 30.75 3.02 -6.97
N GLY A 545 30.09 3.66 -7.96
CA GLY A 545 29.68 2.99 -9.19
C GLY A 545 28.99 1.65 -8.89
N LYS A 546 29.04 0.67 -9.81
CA LYS A 546 28.74 -0.74 -9.51
C LYS A 546 29.82 -1.36 -8.62
N GLY A 547 30.04 -0.80 -7.43
CA GLY A 547 31.15 -1.11 -6.54
C GLY A 547 31.01 -2.46 -5.85
N VAL A 548 32.10 -2.95 -5.26
CA VAL A 548 32.26 -4.29 -4.66
C VAL A 548 31.19 -4.64 -3.59
N LEU A 549 30.60 -3.64 -2.94
CA LEU A 549 29.58 -3.82 -1.89
C LEU A 549 28.13 -3.87 -2.42
N GLU A 550 27.86 -3.38 -3.63
CA GLU A 550 26.52 -3.39 -4.22
C GLU A 550 26.04 -4.82 -4.55
N PRO A 551 26.87 -5.72 -5.11
CA PRO A 551 26.51 -7.12 -5.29
C PRO A 551 26.10 -7.79 -3.98
N GLY A 552 26.86 -7.60 -2.89
CA GLY A 552 26.55 -8.22 -1.59
C GLY A 552 25.25 -7.71 -0.97
N TYR A 553 24.94 -6.42 -1.11
CA TYR A 553 23.66 -5.86 -0.65
C TYR A 553 22.48 -6.36 -1.51
N ASN A 554 22.65 -6.40 -2.83
CA ASN A 554 21.66 -6.95 -3.74
C ASN A 554 21.44 -8.45 -3.51
N ASP A 555 22.49 -9.21 -3.23
CA ASP A 555 22.41 -10.64 -2.89
C ASP A 555 21.66 -10.86 -1.57
N LEU A 556 21.90 -10.02 -0.56
CA LEU A 556 21.14 -10.05 0.69
C LEU A 556 19.65 -9.78 0.45
N LEU A 557 19.32 -8.81 -0.40
CA LEU A 557 17.93 -8.47 -0.72
C LEU A 557 17.25 -9.57 -1.55
N ASN A 558 17.96 -10.10 -2.55
CA ASN A 558 17.54 -11.25 -3.34
C ASN A 558 17.30 -12.47 -2.44
N PHE A 559 18.19 -12.73 -1.50
CA PHE A 559 18.01 -13.75 -0.47
C PHE A 559 16.73 -13.50 0.33
N MET A 560 16.53 -12.28 0.84
CA MET A 560 15.34 -11.95 1.64
C MET A 560 14.02 -12.13 0.88
N VAL A 561 13.96 -11.82 -0.43
CA VAL A 561 12.72 -12.03 -1.23
C VAL A 561 12.51 -13.43 -1.76
N THR A 562 13.58 -14.23 -1.81
CA THR A 562 13.46 -15.62 -2.21
C THR A 562 13.25 -16.54 -1.01
N TRP A 563 13.70 -16.13 0.19
CA TRP A 563 13.63 -16.95 1.39
C TRP A 563 12.18 -17.17 1.86
N PRO A 564 11.73 -18.44 1.98
CA PRO A 564 10.38 -18.76 2.44
C PRO A 564 10.08 -18.14 3.80
N GLY A 565 8.95 -17.44 3.90
CA GLY A 565 8.49 -16.79 5.13
C GLY A 565 9.01 -15.37 5.35
N ILE A 566 10.23 -15.03 4.90
CA ILE A 566 10.70 -13.62 4.89
C ILE A 566 10.12 -12.89 3.67
N SER A 567 10.07 -13.57 2.52
CA SER A 567 9.54 -13.05 1.27
C SER A 567 8.10 -12.50 1.38
N ILE A 568 7.30 -12.99 2.33
CA ILE A 568 5.95 -12.48 2.57
C ILE A 568 5.93 -11.02 3.02
N LEU A 569 6.99 -10.56 3.71
CA LEU A 569 7.13 -9.17 4.16
C LEU A 569 7.39 -8.21 2.99
N PHE A 570 7.78 -8.75 1.84
CA PHE A 570 8.02 -8.01 0.61
C PHE A 570 6.83 -8.07 -0.34
N ASN A 571 5.72 -8.65 0.10
CA ASN A 571 4.49 -8.73 -0.63
C ASN A 571 3.49 -7.67 -0.15
N ALA A 572 2.94 -6.86 -1.05
CA ALA A 572 1.97 -5.84 -0.69
C ALA A 572 0.72 -6.44 0.00
N ALA A 573 0.17 -7.55 -0.52
CA ALA A 573 -1.01 -8.18 0.05
C ALA A 573 -0.87 -8.56 1.53
N PHE A 574 0.34 -8.91 1.99
CA PHE A 574 0.59 -9.18 3.41
C PHE A 574 0.30 -7.97 4.31
N TRP A 575 0.75 -6.79 3.91
CA TRP A 575 0.56 -5.57 4.71
C TRP A 575 -0.91 -5.13 4.73
N GLY A 576 -1.61 -5.26 3.60
CA GLY A 576 -3.06 -5.05 3.53
C GLY A 576 -3.82 -6.05 4.41
N PHE A 577 -3.48 -7.33 4.34
CA PHE A 577 -4.02 -8.39 5.19
C PHE A 577 -3.82 -8.09 6.68
N ALA A 578 -2.58 -7.82 7.07
CA ALA A 578 -2.20 -7.58 8.46
C ALA A 578 -2.92 -6.35 9.00
N PHE A 579 -3.01 -5.27 8.21
CA PHE A 579 -3.77 -4.08 8.55
C PHE A 579 -5.23 -4.38 8.86
N LEU A 580 -5.94 -5.08 7.96
CA LEU A 580 -7.35 -5.39 8.14
C LEU A 580 -7.61 -6.20 9.42
N VAL A 581 -6.79 -7.24 9.66
CA VAL A 581 -6.91 -8.08 10.87
C VAL A 581 -6.69 -7.27 12.15
N LEU A 582 -5.68 -6.40 12.16
CA LEU A 582 -5.33 -5.58 13.32
C LEU A 582 -6.37 -4.49 13.59
N ALA A 583 -6.86 -3.82 12.55
CA ALA A 583 -7.94 -2.85 12.65
C ALA A 583 -9.20 -3.50 13.25
N THR A 584 -9.58 -4.67 12.73
CA THR A 584 -10.70 -5.46 13.26
C THR A 584 -10.50 -5.84 14.73
N SER A 585 -9.30 -6.28 15.13
CA SER A 585 -8.99 -6.61 16.53
C SER A 585 -9.15 -5.41 17.47
N LEU A 586 -8.68 -4.22 17.07
CA LEU A 586 -8.82 -3.00 17.88
C LEU A 586 -10.27 -2.53 18.02
N ILE A 587 -11.05 -2.63 16.94
CA ILE A 587 -12.50 -2.35 16.96
C ILE A 587 -13.21 -3.31 17.93
N PHE A 588 -12.84 -4.59 17.95
CA PHE A 588 -13.42 -5.57 18.88
C PHE A 588 -13.09 -5.31 20.34
N LYS A 589 -11.89 -4.81 20.59
CA LYS A 589 -11.47 -4.36 21.91
C LYS A 589 -12.13 -3.03 22.31
N LYS A 590 -12.97 -2.45 21.43
CA LYS A 590 -13.69 -1.19 21.62
C LYS A 590 -12.79 -0.02 21.98
N ILE A 591 -11.57 0.00 21.42
CA ILE A 591 -10.60 1.06 21.68
C ILE A 591 -10.81 2.17 20.66
N TRP A 592 -11.91 2.91 20.81
CA TRP A 592 -12.40 3.87 19.82
C TRP A 592 -11.42 5.02 19.53
N GLY A 593 -10.51 5.34 20.45
CA GLY A 593 -9.42 6.30 20.22
C GLY A 593 -8.47 5.94 19.07
N PHE A 594 -8.46 4.69 18.59
CA PHE A 594 -7.68 4.26 17.42
C PHE A 594 -8.39 4.51 16.08
N LEU A 595 -9.66 4.90 16.06
CA LEU A 595 -10.40 5.07 14.81
C LEU A 595 -9.73 6.03 13.80
N PRO A 596 -9.10 7.17 14.18
CA PRO A 596 -8.37 8.00 13.22
C PRO A 596 -7.21 7.24 12.54
N VAL A 597 -6.47 6.44 13.31
CA VAL A 597 -5.36 5.63 12.79
C VAL A 597 -5.89 4.56 11.85
N ILE A 598 -7.01 3.92 12.21
CA ILE A 598 -7.66 2.91 11.37
C ILE A 598 -8.16 3.53 10.07
N PHE A 599 -8.88 4.66 10.11
CA PHE A 599 -9.39 5.30 8.90
C PHE A 599 -8.27 5.83 8.00
N MET A 600 -7.20 6.39 8.58
CA MET A 600 -5.98 6.73 7.83
C MET A 600 -5.42 5.48 7.10
N GLY A 601 -5.29 4.36 7.82
CA GLY A 601 -4.82 3.09 7.25
C GLY A 601 -5.75 2.53 6.17
N VAL A 602 -7.07 2.71 6.29
CA VAL A 602 -8.04 2.34 5.23
C VAL A 602 -7.74 3.13 3.96
N GLY A 603 -7.43 4.42 4.07
CA GLY A 603 -6.99 5.23 2.93
C GLY A 603 -5.74 4.66 2.27
N MET A 604 -4.72 4.34 3.06
CA MET A 604 -3.46 3.79 2.56
C MET A 604 -3.61 2.38 1.97
N PHE A 605 -4.58 1.61 2.46
CA PHE A 605 -4.94 0.30 1.90
C PHE A 605 -5.66 0.43 0.56
N LEU A 606 -6.60 1.38 0.43
CA LEU A 606 -7.48 1.50 -0.75
C LEU A 606 -6.89 2.31 -1.90
N VAL A 607 -6.09 3.36 -1.63
CA VAL A 607 -5.51 4.21 -2.68
C VAL A 607 -4.72 3.41 -3.73
N PRO A 608 -3.95 2.38 -3.37
CA PRO A 608 -3.20 1.63 -4.39
C PRO A 608 -4.08 0.84 -5.37
N PHE A 609 -5.34 0.51 -5.00
CA PHE A 609 -6.28 -0.16 -5.92
C PHE A 609 -6.78 0.74 -7.07
N ILE A 610 -6.53 2.04 -6.98
CA ILE A 610 -6.76 3.02 -8.06
C ILE A 610 -5.45 3.55 -8.64
N GLY A 611 -4.32 2.96 -8.22
CA GLY A 611 -2.98 3.34 -8.66
C GLY A 611 -2.55 2.64 -9.96
N PRO A 612 -1.40 3.05 -10.52
CA PRO A 612 -0.98 2.65 -11.88
C PRO A 612 -0.15 1.36 -11.95
N VAL A 613 0.27 0.80 -10.82
CA VAL A 613 1.24 -0.31 -10.78
C VAL A 613 0.78 -1.39 -9.82
N ASP A 614 0.55 -2.56 -10.38
CA ASP A 614 0.08 -3.74 -9.66
C ASP A 614 1.13 -4.24 -8.65
N GLY A 615 0.67 -4.54 -7.43
CA GLY A 615 1.48 -5.19 -6.39
C GLY A 615 2.71 -4.40 -5.90
N GLY A 616 2.90 -3.15 -6.33
CA GLY A 616 4.09 -2.36 -5.99
C GLY A 616 4.18 -2.08 -4.49
N LEU A 617 5.15 -2.72 -3.80
CA LEU A 617 5.31 -2.60 -2.34
C LEU A 617 5.49 -1.15 -1.87
N ARG A 618 6.08 -0.28 -2.71
CA ARG A 618 6.26 1.16 -2.42
C ARG A 618 4.97 1.90 -2.07
N TYR A 619 3.84 1.46 -2.62
CA TYR A 619 2.55 2.07 -2.34
C TYR A 619 2.01 1.70 -0.94
N TYR A 620 2.56 0.66 -0.31
CA TYR A 620 2.21 0.22 1.04
C TYR A 620 3.26 0.58 2.11
N PHE A 621 4.33 1.31 1.80
CA PHE A 621 5.32 1.70 2.81
C PHE A 621 4.74 2.45 4.01
N ALA A 622 3.71 3.28 3.79
CA ALA A 622 3.01 3.92 4.88
C ALA A 622 2.27 2.90 5.78
N LEU A 623 1.67 1.85 5.20
CA LEU A 623 1.14 0.72 5.98
C LEU A 623 2.26 -0.04 6.70
N MET A 624 3.47 -0.14 6.14
CA MET A 624 4.62 -0.77 6.80
C MET A 624 5.09 0.01 8.03
N VAL A 625 4.73 1.29 8.17
CA VAL A 625 4.92 2.06 9.41
C VAL A 625 3.79 1.80 10.41
N ILE A 626 2.54 1.75 9.93
CA ILE A 626 1.35 1.63 10.77
C ILE A 626 1.15 0.22 11.33
N VAL A 627 1.27 -0.81 10.49
CA VAL A 627 0.95 -2.20 10.82
C VAL A 627 1.78 -2.72 12.00
N PRO A 628 3.12 -2.55 12.06
CA PRO A 628 3.91 -3.00 13.21
C PRO A 628 3.51 -2.28 14.50
N ALA A 629 3.18 -0.98 14.44
CA ALA A 629 2.72 -0.21 15.58
C ALA A 629 1.33 -0.68 16.07
N LEU A 630 0.40 -0.93 15.15
CA LEU A 630 -0.91 -1.51 15.47
C LEU A 630 -0.77 -2.94 16.01
N PHE A 631 0.17 -3.73 15.52
CA PHE A 631 0.42 -5.09 16.00
C PHE A 631 0.82 -5.08 17.47
N VAL A 632 1.79 -4.25 17.85
CA VAL A 632 2.20 -4.13 19.26
C VAL A 632 1.09 -3.52 20.12
N CYS A 633 0.34 -2.53 19.63
CA CYS A 633 -0.78 -1.97 20.40
C CYS A 633 -1.91 -2.98 20.60
N SER A 634 -2.21 -3.79 19.58
CA SER A 634 -3.19 -4.87 19.65
C SER A 634 -2.76 -5.93 20.65
N LEU A 635 -1.52 -6.42 20.63
CA LEU A 635 -1.06 -7.43 21.57
C LEU A 635 -1.09 -6.96 23.03
N PHE A 636 -0.72 -5.70 23.29
CA PHE A 636 -0.60 -5.15 24.64
C PHE A 636 -1.80 -4.29 25.05
N SER A 637 -2.94 -4.46 24.38
CA SER A 637 -4.17 -3.68 24.59
C SER A 637 -4.73 -3.75 26.02
N SER A 638 -4.50 -4.85 26.73
CA SER A 638 -4.91 -5.00 28.15
C SER A 638 -4.27 -3.95 29.05
N GLN A 639 -3.15 -3.35 28.64
CA GLN A 639 -2.48 -2.25 29.35
C GLN A 639 -2.98 -0.86 28.93
N ILE A 640 -3.86 -0.80 27.92
CA ILE A 640 -4.41 0.42 27.30
C ILE A 640 -5.86 0.66 27.74
N VAL A 641 -6.66 -0.41 27.94
CA VAL A 641 -8.13 -0.38 28.09
C VAL A 641 -8.65 0.16 29.45
N ASN A 642 -7.80 0.47 30.43
CA ASN A 642 -8.26 0.83 31.78
C ASN A 642 -9.04 2.16 31.90
N ASP A 643 -9.18 2.98 30.84
CA ASP A 643 -9.69 4.37 30.97
C ASP A 643 -10.91 4.71 30.10
N ASP A 644 -11.28 3.89 29.09
CA ASP A 644 -12.32 4.25 28.09
C ASP A 644 -13.65 3.50 28.25
N SER A 645 -13.70 2.40 29.03
CA SER A 645 -14.92 1.56 29.14
C SER A 645 -15.98 2.10 30.11
N SER A 646 -15.70 3.17 30.84
CA SER A 646 -16.63 3.77 31.82
C SER A 646 -17.59 4.81 31.22
N GLU A 647 -17.31 5.36 30.04
CA GLU A 647 -18.12 6.46 29.46
C GLU A 647 -19.23 6.01 28.48
N HIS A 648 -19.33 4.71 28.19
CA HIS A 648 -20.36 4.14 27.30
C HIS A 648 -21.43 3.31 28.02
N LYS A 649 -21.60 3.53 29.32
CA LYS A 649 -22.77 3.03 30.08
C LYS A 649 -23.83 4.10 30.21
#